data_AF-A0A139YAY9-F1
#
_entry.id   AF-A0A139YAY9-F1
#
_cell.length_a   1.000
_cell.length_b   1.000
_cell.length_c   1.000
_cell.angle_alpha   90.00
_cell.angle_beta   90.00
_cell.angle_gamma   90.00
#
_symmetry.space_group_name_H-M   'P 1'
#
loop_
_entity.id
_entity.type
_entity.pdbx_description
1 polymer ?
#
loop_
_entity_poly.entity_id
_entity_poly.type
_entity_poly.pdbx_seq_one_letter_code
_entity_poly.pdbx_strand_id
1 'polypeptide(L)'
;MPLCSACVCTYTCLPSSNFLSPRSPRGPSRVFSFSFVSLGFRLAYCLISLLLSICARFPASFLFFSSSFLFFSSSSFLFFPLLLFFFFPLFFFFLALSFVFPLILSLFPCRFLSFQDASLRTTLHHGVAIHHAGLSPHDRAVSARLFEKGFVRVLVATATLAWGMNLPARLVVVKGTEYYDAETNRYKDFPITDLLQMIGRAGRPQFDSQAVAVIFCHEPKKNFYKRFLYQPFPVESCLLNVLAEHLNAEIVGGTIQTKQQAIEYLTWTYFFRRLTSNPSYYDPSLMIQDFTSSFASRGDRLQASAVRQRRAAIAAFVDKAVCEALDELLEASALRLRFPTAEEKLQAVTGGDATRADAVTRRLRHSADADEQDGEQDEEERGQEARAIRAELSALSEEKKPARRGRGRKTCEGRDIFEEEDDGPTSLEPVLESTPLGRIACVNYISPKSAKMLSDALRPAQAEEENRRLSFVDIVKLLADVPEYKQMPVRHNEDNLNADFSAICPYPIDASTVNSPHTKTFLLFQAQMFQLPVPIADYNTDLKSALDNAMRILQAMLDICTEEAQLRYALDVILLFQCLIQATHPARSSLRALKHLRSAEPSRLRRLSCLGIHSLPFLVEHKCPAAVLLKAGFTDKHTHEICEELKKFPRLRVSTRLFVKEAEGASDDEAVFEHSPPQPLRQGDGREGETLVHTVRPGADLHLEVSLKYSNLPPQVAFTPNFHKQKTAGWFLLLGDADEDVDELIALRRVHLHSGKTQASFEFSAPDVGGASFLLTLFVCSDTYFGLDQEIELCIRTEATGDIDEAPREI
;
A
#
# COMPACT_ATOMS: atom_id res chain seq x y z
N MET A 1 -7.12 30.03 -10.29
CA MET A 1 -6.46 29.19 -11.32
C MET A 1 -4.96 29.14 -11.08
N PRO A 2 -4.46 27.98 -10.61
CA PRO A 2 -3.16 27.47 -11.04
C PRO A 2 -3.20 25.99 -11.42
N LEU A 3 -2.30 25.59 -12.32
CA LEU A 3 -2.00 24.22 -12.75
C LEU A 3 -1.29 23.45 -11.63
N CYS A 4 -1.82 22.28 -11.26
CA CYS A 4 -1.16 21.30 -10.39
C CYS A 4 -0.55 20.18 -11.23
N SER A 5 0.78 20.21 -11.38
CA SER A 5 1.58 19.13 -11.95
C SER A 5 2.00 18.17 -10.84
N ALA A 6 1.66 16.90 -11.01
CA ALA A 6 2.05 15.80 -10.14
C ALA A 6 3.57 15.59 -10.12
N CYS A 7 4.08 15.28 -8.94
CA CYS A 7 5.49 15.08 -8.63
C CYS A 7 5.89 13.63 -8.90
N VAL A 8 6.73 13.41 -9.91
CA VAL A 8 7.38 12.13 -10.22
C VAL A 8 8.72 12.07 -9.50
N CYS A 9 8.84 11.19 -8.49
CA CYS A 9 10.11 10.90 -7.83
C CYS A 9 11.04 10.10 -8.75
N THR A 10 12.05 10.74 -9.34
CA THR A 10 13.19 10.07 -9.95
C THR A 10 14.47 10.45 -9.21
N TYR A 11 15.11 9.45 -8.60
CA TYR A 11 16.46 9.56 -8.04
C TYR A 11 17.46 9.55 -9.20
N THR A 12 18.18 10.66 -9.42
CA THR A 12 19.45 10.66 -10.13
C THR A 12 20.49 11.44 -9.34
N CYS A 13 21.58 10.76 -9.00
CA CYS A 13 22.80 11.30 -8.42
C CYS A 13 23.63 12.05 -9.48
N LEU A 14 24.33 13.11 -9.05
CA LEU A 14 25.71 13.58 -9.38
C LEU A 14 25.77 15.13 -9.30
N PRO A 15 26.96 15.79 -9.18
CA PRO A 15 27.86 15.84 -8.02
C PRO A 15 28.26 17.29 -7.64
N SER A 16 29.23 17.45 -6.73
CA SER A 16 30.16 18.60 -6.54
C SER A 16 29.93 19.63 -5.40
N SER A 17 30.82 19.50 -4.40
CA SER A 17 31.68 20.52 -3.76
C SER A 17 31.23 21.97 -3.45
N ASN A 18 31.49 22.30 -2.17
CA ASN A 18 32.14 23.51 -1.62
C ASN A 18 31.33 24.74 -1.14
N PHE A 19 31.53 24.99 0.17
CA PHE A 19 31.76 26.27 0.86
C PHE A 19 30.63 27.33 0.95
N LEU A 20 30.06 27.49 2.16
CA LEU A 20 30.28 28.63 3.09
C LEU A 20 29.13 28.74 4.12
N SER A 21 29.50 28.91 5.39
CA SER A 21 28.60 29.31 6.49
C SER A 21 28.04 30.73 6.26
N PRO A 22 26.91 31.17 6.87
CA PRO A 22 26.92 31.49 8.31
C PRO A 22 25.59 31.32 9.10
N ARG A 23 25.77 31.05 10.40
CA ARG A 23 25.01 31.49 11.61
C ARG A 23 23.47 31.57 11.59
N SER A 24 22.87 30.81 12.51
CA SER A 24 21.55 31.09 13.11
C SER A 24 21.62 31.23 14.66
N PRO A 25 20.65 31.89 15.31
CA PRO A 25 20.75 32.42 16.66
C PRO A 25 20.18 31.51 17.78
N ARG A 26 20.51 31.90 19.02
CA ARG A 26 20.21 31.31 20.34
C ARG A 26 18.69 31.14 20.57
N GLY A 27 18.17 29.95 20.90
CA GLY A 27 17.95 29.40 22.25
C GLY A 27 16.43 29.26 22.53
N PRO A 28 15.93 28.52 23.56
CA PRO A 28 16.60 27.68 24.56
C PRO A 28 16.13 26.20 24.56
N SER A 29 17.03 25.25 24.86
CA SER A 29 16.68 23.85 25.12
C SER A 29 17.12 23.47 26.52
N ARG A 30 16.17 22.93 27.28
CA ARG A 30 16.30 22.45 28.66
C ARG A 30 17.36 21.35 28.76
N VAL A 31 18.22 21.49 29.77
CA VAL A 31 19.27 20.55 30.15
C VAL A 31 18.64 19.36 30.91
N PHE A 32 18.79 18.15 30.39
CA PHE A 32 18.74 16.93 31.19
C PHE A 32 20.18 16.48 31.45
N SER A 33 20.68 16.75 32.66
CA SER A 33 21.96 16.21 33.13
C SER A 33 21.72 14.83 33.74
N PHE A 34 22.38 13.79 33.20
CA PHE A 34 22.56 12.52 33.91
C PHE A 34 24.02 12.07 33.84
N SER A 35 24.53 11.71 35.01
CA SER A 35 25.92 11.48 35.38
C SER A 35 26.62 10.33 34.66
N PHE A 36 27.49 10.63 33.69
CA PHE A 36 28.47 9.67 33.15
C PHE A 36 29.88 9.82 33.74
N VAL A 37 30.19 10.96 34.38
CA VAL A 37 31.55 11.27 34.87
C VAL A 37 31.91 10.52 36.16
N SER A 38 30.92 10.17 37.00
CA SER A 38 31.15 9.50 38.30
C SER A 38 31.45 8.00 38.18
N LEU A 39 30.93 7.32 37.15
CA LEU A 39 31.11 5.87 36.97
C LEU A 39 32.50 5.53 36.40
N GLY A 40 33.03 6.37 35.51
CA GLY A 40 34.38 6.22 34.93
C GLY A 40 35.50 6.32 35.98
N PHE A 41 35.37 7.23 36.94
CA PHE A 41 36.36 7.39 38.02
C PHE A 41 36.36 6.23 39.02
N ARG A 42 35.20 5.64 39.32
CA ARG A 42 35.10 4.49 40.25
C ARG A 42 35.64 3.20 39.63
N LEU A 43 35.44 2.99 38.32
CA LEU A 43 35.97 1.83 37.60
C LEU A 43 37.50 1.90 37.45
N ALA A 44 38.05 3.09 37.17
CA ALA A 44 39.49 3.29 37.10
C ALA A 44 40.17 3.03 38.46
N TYR A 45 39.57 3.49 39.57
CA TYR A 45 40.09 3.27 40.92
C TYR A 45 40.06 1.79 41.35
N CYS A 46 38.98 1.06 41.03
CA CYS A 46 38.90 -0.38 41.27
C CYS A 46 39.92 -1.18 40.46
N LEU A 47 40.16 -0.82 39.20
CA LEU A 47 41.16 -1.49 38.34
C LEU A 47 42.60 -1.23 38.83
N ILE A 48 42.90 -0.02 39.29
CA ILE A 48 44.21 0.33 39.85
C ILE A 48 44.44 -0.39 41.19
N SER A 49 43.44 -0.46 42.07
CA SER A 49 43.54 -1.23 43.33
C SER A 49 43.71 -2.73 43.11
N LEU A 50 43.03 -3.31 42.10
CA LEU A 50 43.16 -4.72 41.78
C LEU A 50 44.55 -5.04 41.21
N LEU A 51 45.10 -4.18 40.35
CA LEU A 51 46.44 -4.31 39.79
C LEU A 51 47.54 -4.16 40.86
N LEU A 52 47.38 -3.23 41.81
CA LEU A 52 48.27 -3.07 42.96
C LEU A 52 48.22 -4.30 43.90
N SER A 53 47.04 -4.89 44.11
CA SER A 53 46.87 -6.09 44.92
C SER A 53 47.43 -7.36 44.26
N ILE A 54 47.51 -7.42 42.93
CA ILE A 54 48.12 -8.54 42.19
C ILE A 54 49.64 -8.41 42.17
N CYS A 55 50.18 -7.18 42.04
CA CYS A 55 51.62 -6.94 42.11
C CYS A 55 52.20 -7.21 43.52
N ALA A 56 51.40 -7.03 44.58
CA ALA A 56 51.80 -7.30 45.96
C ALA A 56 51.87 -8.81 46.33
N ARG A 57 51.50 -9.72 45.42
CA ARG A 57 51.48 -11.19 45.67
C ARG A 57 52.61 -11.98 45.03
N PHE A 58 53.58 -11.34 44.38
CA PHE A 58 54.77 -12.03 43.87
C PHE A 58 55.88 -12.10 44.95
N PRO A 59 56.34 -13.29 45.36
CA PRO A 59 57.42 -13.42 46.35
C PRO A 59 58.78 -13.03 45.76
N ALA A 60 59.59 -12.35 46.58
CA ALA A 60 60.94 -11.84 46.26
C ALA A 60 62.01 -12.93 46.21
N SER A 61 61.83 -13.93 45.33
CA SER A 61 62.79 -15.02 45.14
C SER A 61 63.02 -15.30 43.66
N PHE A 62 63.46 -14.27 42.92
CA PHE A 62 64.00 -14.39 41.56
C PHE A 62 65.06 -13.29 41.32
N LEU A 63 66.08 -13.23 42.18
CA LEU A 63 67.27 -12.39 41.98
C LEU A 63 68.54 -13.17 42.31
N PHE A 64 68.76 -14.29 41.62
CA PHE A 64 70.07 -14.92 41.52
C PHE A 64 70.12 -15.63 40.17
N PHE A 65 70.81 -15.04 39.17
CA PHE A 65 71.74 -15.77 38.31
C PHE A 65 72.50 -14.85 37.34
N SER A 66 73.77 -15.20 37.17
CA SER A 66 74.80 -14.79 36.20
C SER A 66 75.34 -13.35 36.22
N SER A 67 76.35 -13.19 37.07
CA SER A 67 77.58 -12.49 36.76
C SER A 67 78.22 -12.98 35.45
N SER A 68 78.38 -12.09 34.47
CA SER A 68 79.47 -12.09 33.47
C SER A 68 79.26 -10.90 32.54
N PHE A 69 79.99 -9.80 32.75
CA PHE A 69 80.54 -8.95 31.68
C PHE A 69 81.41 -7.87 32.35
N LEU A 70 82.71 -8.15 32.38
CA LEU A 70 83.76 -7.18 32.66
C LEU A 70 84.18 -6.47 31.36
N PHE A 71 84.70 -5.26 31.52
CA PHE A 71 85.37 -4.38 30.55
C PHE A 71 84.49 -3.58 29.60
N PHE A 72 84.30 -2.28 29.89
CA PHE A 72 85.01 -1.22 29.15
C PHE A 72 84.98 0.14 29.88
N SER A 73 85.96 0.95 29.51
CA SER A 73 86.53 2.14 30.13
C SER A 73 85.66 3.41 30.02
N SER A 74 85.76 4.21 31.09
CA SER A 74 85.57 5.66 31.29
C SER A 74 84.48 6.48 30.57
N SER A 75 83.84 7.30 31.41
CA SER A 75 83.34 8.65 31.10
C SER A 75 81.99 8.76 30.38
N SER A 76 80.91 8.64 31.16
CA SER A 76 79.71 9.51 31.15
C SER A 76 78.51 8.76 31.75
N PHE A 77 78.56 8.49 33.05
CA PHE A 77 77.46 7.91 33.80
C PHE A 77 76.73 9.01 34.55
N LEU A 78 75.50 9.32 34.13
CA LEU A 78 74.44 9.87 35.01
C LEU A 78 73.02 9.82 34.40
N PHE A 79 72.79 9.26 33.21
CA PHE A 79 71.45 9.28 32.57
C PHE A 79 70.84 7.92 32.18
N PHE A 80 71.53 6.81 32.41
CA PHE A 80 71.09 5.49 31.93
C PHE A 80 70.19 4.66 32.90
N PRO A 81 70.29 4.75 34.24
CA PRO A 81 69.44 3.93 35.12
C PRO A 81 68.02 4.48 35.30
N LEU A 82 67.78 5.78 35.03
CA LEU A 82 66.44 6.38 35.14
C LEU A 82 65.56 6.08 33.91
N LEU A 83 66.14 5.95 32.72
CA LEU A 83 65.39 5.67 31.50
C LEU A 83 64.86 4.22 31.50
N LEU A 84 65.65 3.26 31.99
CA LEU A 84 65.24 1.86 32.09
C LEU A 84 64.20 1.63 33.20
N PHE A 85 64.25 2.38 34.30
CA PHE A 85 63.26 2.24 35.38
C PHE A 85 61.88 2.84 35.03
N PHE A 86 61.85 3.87 34.17
CA PHE A 86 60.59 4.50 33.73
C PHE A 86 60.01 3.90 32.43
N PHE A 87 60.84 3.52 31.46
CA PHE A 87 60.33 3.03 30.17
C PHE A 87 60.02 1.53 30.14
N PHE A 88 60.68 0.72 30.98
CA PHE A 88 60.46 -0.73 31.02
C PHE A 88 59.06 -1.14 31.55
N PRO A 89 58.52 -0.54 32.63
CA PRO A 89 57.13 -0.80 33.04
C PRO A 89 56.11 -0.16 32.09
N LEU A 90 56.44 0.97 31.43
CA LEU A 90 55.56 1.58 30.43
C LEU A 90 55.45 0.69 29.18
N PHE A 91 56.55 0.10 28.72
CA PHE A 91 56.58 -0.84 27.60
C PHE A 91 55.76 -2.10 27.89
N PHE A 92 55.91 -2.72 29.07
CA PHE A 92 55.07 -3.86 29.47
C PHE A 92 53.63 -3.47 29.76
N PHE A 93 53.35 -2.25 30.23
CA PHE A 93 52.00 -1.72 30.39
C PHE A 93 51.31 -1.51 29.04
N PHE A 94 52.00 -0.97 28.03
CA PHE A 94 51.49 -0.83 26.67
C PHE A 94 51.40 -2.18 25.94
N LEU A 95 52.30 -3.13 26.20
CA LEU A 95 52.23 -4.49 25.68
C LEU A 95 51.05 -5.26 26.32
N ALA A 96 50.85 -5.13 27.63
CA ALA A 96 49.70 -5.67 28.34
C ALA A 96 48.41 -4.98 27.91
N LEU A 97 48.37 -3.66 27.68
CA LEU A 97 47.20 -3.00 27.08
C LEU A 97 46.95 -3.54 25.67
N SER A 98 47.99 -3.74 24.85
CA SER A 98 47.83 -4.23 23.48
C SER A 98 47.37 -5.70 23.40
N PHE A 99 47.66 -6.53 24.40
CA PHE A 99 47.25 -7.94 24.46
C PHE A 99 46.00 -8.20 25.32
N VAL A 100 45.84 -7.47 26.42
CA VAL A 100 44.75 -7.63 27.40
C VAL A 100 43.55 -6.75 27.06
N PHE A 101 43.72 -5.58 26.44
CA PHE A 101 42.61 -4.72 26.04
C PHE A 101 41.72 -5.34 24.94
N PRO A 102 42.26 -6.03 23.91
CA PRO A 102 41.42 -6.81 22.99
C PRO A 102 40.75 -8.01 23.68
N LEU A 103 41.42 -8.65 24.65
CA LEU A 103 40.87 -9.79 25.39
C LEU A 103 39.73 -9.35 26.32
N ILE A 104 39.88 -8.22 27.02
CA ILE A 104 38.85 -7.61 27.86
C ILE A 104 37.70 -7.07 26.98
N LEU A 105 37.97 -6.39 25.87
CA LEU A 105 36.92 -5.96 24.93
C LEU A 105 36.21 -7.12 24.22
N SER A 106 36.84 -8.30 24.10
CA SER A 106 36.17 -9.50 23.58
C SER A 106 35.24 -10.16 24.61
N LEU A 107 35.50 -9.96 25.92
CA LEU A 107 34.74 -10.57 27.01
C LEU A 107 33.62 -9.67 27.56
N PHE A 108 33.68 -8.35 27.33
CA PHE A 108 32.78 -7.37 27.95
C PHE A 108 31.46 -7.02 27.23
N PRO A 109 31.30 -7.06 25.89
CA PRO A 109 30.08 -6.55 25.26
C PRO A 109 28.87 -7.49 25.44
N CYS A 110 29.07 -8.81 25.39
CA CYS A 110 27.96 -9.76 25.28
C CYS A 110 27.25 -10.08 26.61
N ARG A 111 27.89 -9.86 27.78
CA ARG A 111 27.29 -10.23 29.09
C ARG A 111 26.24 -9.24 29.62
N PHE A 112 26.18 -8.02 29.08
CA PHE A 112 25.24 -6.98 29.52
C PHE A 112 24.14 -6.64 28.50
N LEU A 113 24.18 -7.24 27.29
CA LEU A 113 23.12 -7.10 26.30
C LEU A 113 22.02 -8.13 26.59
N SER A 114 20.80 -7.64 26.81
CA SER A 114 19.61 -8.49 26.93
C SER A 114 19.12 -8.83 25.52
N PHE A 115 19.18 -10.11 25.17
CA PHE A 115 18.63 -10.64 23.92
C PHE A 115 17.27 -11.28 24.19
N GLN A 116 16.30 -11.06 23.31
CA GLN A 116 14.99 -11.71 23.43
C GLN A 116 15.05 -13.15 22.92
N ASP A 117 15.78 -13.39 21.83
CA ASP A 117 15.93 -14.71 21.24
C ASP A 117 16.99 -15.57 21.95
N ALA A 118 16.58 -16.75 22.42
CA ALA A 118 17.44 -17.68 23.16
C ALA A 118 18.51 -18.34 22.26
N SER A 119 18.18 -18.58 20.99
CA SER A 119 19.09 -19.21 20.01
C SER A 119 20.22 -18.25 19.62
N LEU A 120 19.89 -16.98 19.40
CA LEU A 120 20.86 -15.92 19.15
C LEU A 120 21.82 -15.77 20.34
N ARG A 121 21.30 -15.72 21.57
CA ARG A 121 22.15 -15.67 22.77
C ARG A 121 23.16 -16.82 22.81
N THR A 122 22.71 -18.03 22.53
CA THR A 122 23.55 -19.24 22.57
C THR A 122 24.61 -19.23 21.48
N THR A 123 24.26 -18.82 20.26
CA THR A 123 25.20 -18.78 19.13
C THR A 123 26.22 -17.65 19.24
N LEU A 124 25.82 -16.49 19.79
CA LEU A 124 26.71 -15.36 20.03
C LEU A 124 27.84 -15.70 21.00
N HIS A 125 27.61 -16.57 21.98
CA HIS A 125 28.67 -17.08 22.87
C HIS A 125 29.79 -17.80 22.11
N HIS A 126 29.51 -18.33 20.93
CA HIS A 126 30.45 -19.02 20.07
C HIS A 126 31.01 -18.11 18.95
N GLY A 127 30.70 -16.81 18.97
CA GLY A 127 31.15 -15.85 17.96
C GLY A 127 30.40 -15.93 16.62
N VAL A 128 29.20 -16.55 16.63
CA VAL A 128 28.31 -16.67 15.47
C VAL A 128 27.05 -15.85 15.74
N ALA A 129 26.74 -14.91 14.85
CA ALA A 129 25.48 -14.18 14.88
C ALA A 129 24.47 -14.77 13.91
N ILE A 130 23.18 -14.64 14.23
CA ILE A 130 22.06 -15.02 13.36
C ILE A 130 21.30 -13.75 12.96
N HIS A 131 20.82 -13.69 11.72
CA HIS A 131 19.97 -12.61 11.24
C HIS A 131 18.86 -13.11 10.28
N HIS A 132 17.61 -13.05 10.73
CA HIS A 132 16.42 -13.32 9.90
C HIS A 132 15.28 -12.38 10.28
N ALA A 133 14.23 -12.33 9.45
CA ALA A 133 13.11 -11.40 9.62
C ALA A 133 12.30 -11.62 10.91
N GLY A 134 12.29 -12.86 11.43
CA GLY A 134 11.62 -13.23 12.67
C GLY A 134 12.30 -12.76 13.97
N LEU A 135 13.55 -12.26 13.92
CA LEU A 135 14.19 -11.67 15.10
C LEU A 135 13.58 -10.30 15.43
N SER A 136 13.57 -9.95 16.72
CA SER A 136 13.13 -8.63 17.16
C SER A 136 13.96 -7.53 16.46
N PRO A 137 13.40 -6.34 16.17
CA PRO A 137 14.16 -5.25 15.55
C PRO A 137 15.41 -4.87 16.36
N HIS A 138 15.34 -5.01 17.69
CA HIS A 138 16.47 -4.82 18.57
C HIS A 138 17.56 -5.88 18.34
N ASP A 139 17.21 -7.17 18.39
CA ASP A 139 18.17 -8.26 18.22
C ASP A 139 18.81 -8.26 16.83
N ARG A 140 18.04 -7.93 15.78
CA ARG A 140 18.58 -7.74 14.41
C ARG A 140 19.62 -6.63 14.35
N ALA A 141 19.32 -5.47 14.94
CA ALA A 141 20.24 -4.35 14.96
C ALA A 141 21.52 -4.67 15.75
N VAL A 142 21.39 -5.38 16.86
CA VAL A 142 22.54 -5.80 17.67
C VAL A 142 23.38 -6.85 16.92
N SER A 143 22.77 -7.87 16.31
CA SER A 143 23.50 -8.92 15.59
C SER A 143 24.30 -8.35 14.41
N ALA A 144 23.70 -7.44 13.65
CA ALA A 144 24.37 -6.72 12.57
C ALA A 144 25.53 -5.86 13.06
N ARG A 145 25.31 -5.07 14.12
CA ARG A 145 26.33 -4.18 14.69
C ARG A 145 27.52 -4.93 15.29
N LEU A 146 27.26 -6.10 15.89
CA LEU A 146 28.33 -6.96 16.40
C LEU A 146 29.21 -7.49 15.26
N PHE A 147 28.61 -7.83 14.11
CA PHE A 147 29.34 -8.29 12.93
C PHE A 147 30.12 -7.16 12.27
N GLU A 148 29.49 -6.00 12.07
CA GLU A 148 30.12 -4.80 11.49
C GLU A 148 31.36 -4.37 12.28
N LYS A 149 31.30 -4.41 13.62
CA LYS A 149 32.42 -4.07 14.49
C LYS A 149 33.46 -5.19 14.63
N GLY A 150 33.23 -6.37 14.07
CA GLY A 150 34.13 -7.52 14.14
C GLY A 150 34.16 -8.24 15.49
N PHE A 151 33.18 -8.03 16.36
CA PHE A 151 33.05 -8.78 17.62
C PHE A 151 32.62 -10.23 17.37
N VAL A 152 31.86 -10.46 16.29
CA VAL A 152 31.53 -11.80 15.78
C VAL A 152 32.16 -11.98 14.41
N ARG A 153 32.65 -13.20 14.14
CA ARG A 153 33.37 -13.50 12.89
C ARG A 153 32.46 -14.05 11.81
N VAL A 154 31.34 -14.66 12.20
CA VAL A 154 30.40 -15.31 11.30
C VAL A 154 29.02 -14.73 11.54
N LEU A 155 28.34 -14.37 10.45
CA LEU A 155 26.94 -13.99 10.45
C LEU A 155 26.19 -14.95 9.52
N VAL A 156 25.20 -15.65 10.06
CA VAL A 156 24.31 -16.52 9.30
C VAL A 156 23.01 -15.76 9.06
N ALA A 157 22.65 -15.59 7.79
CA ALA A 157 21.47 -14.82 7.40
C ALA A 157 20.58 -15.57 6.41
N THR A 158 19.28 -15.32 6.46
CA THR A 158 18.32 -15.79 5.45
C THR A 158 18.49 -15.03 4.13
N ALA A 159 18.03 -15.62 3.03
CA ALA A 159 18.12 -15.02 1.67
C ALA A 159 17.56 -13.59 1.59
N THR A 160 16.56 -13.26 2.41
CA THR A 160 15.98 -11.92 2.53
C THR A 160 16.98 -10.82 2.91
N LEU A 161 18.15 -11.18 3.46
CA LEU A 161 19.21 -10.21 3.78
C LEU A 161 19.89 -9.65 2.52
N ALA A 162 19.77 -10.32 1.37
CA ALA A 162 20.39 -9.90 0.11
C ALA A 162 20.11 -8.43 -0.22
N TRP A 163 18.89 -7.94 0.07
CA TRP A 163 18.46 -6.56 -0.19
C TRP A 163 18.46 -5.65 1.05
N GLY A 164 18.34 -6.21 2.25
CA GLY A 164 17.92 -5.47 3.44
C GLY A 164 19.01 -4.76 4.27
N MET A 165 20.30 -5.06 4.07
CA MET A 165 21.37 -4.50 4.89
C MET A 165 22.71 -4.38 4.18
N ASN A 166 23.43 -3.27 4.37
CA ASN A 166 24.79 -3.11 3.86
C ASN A 166 25.84 -3.66 4.83
N LEU A 167 25.98 -4.98 4.89
CA LEU A 167 27.00 -5.65 5.70
C LEU A 167 28.07 -6.28 4.78
N PRO A 168 29.15 -5.57 4.46
CA PRO A 168 30.19 -6.09 3.60
C PRO A 168 31.04 -7.12 4.35
N ALA A 169 31.34 -8.24 3.70
CA ALA A 169 32.10 -9.36 4.25
C ALA A 169 33.28 -9.71 3.34
N ARG A 170 34.34 -10.30 3.91
CA ARG A 170 35.47 -10.81 3.11
C ARG A 170 35.11 -12.08 2.32
N LEU A 171 34.33 -12.95 2.96
CA LEU A 171 33.85 -14.22 2.43
C LEU A 171 32.33 -14.26 2.53
N VAL A 172 31.66 -14.53 1.42
CA VAL A 172 30.24 -14.87 1.39
C VAL A 172 30.08 -16.32 0.97
N VAL A 173 29.28 -17.07 1.73
CA VAL A 173 28.92 -18.45 1.41
C VAL A 173 27.42 -18.51 1.16
N VAL A 174 27.03 -18.84 -0.07
CA VAL A 174 25.64 -19.13 -0.43
C VAL A 174 25.43 -20.64 -0.34
N LYS A 175 24.71 -21.07 0.69
CA LYS A 175 24.43 -22.49 0.96
C LYS A 175 23.05 -22.87 0.44
N GLY A 176 23.01 -23.43 -0.78
CA GLY A 176 21.77 -23.77 -1.49
C GLY A 176 21.29 -22.62 -2.37
N THR A 177 20.87 -22.94 -3.60
CA THR A 177 20.41 -21.97 -4.61
C THR A 177 18.91 -22.13 -4.92
N GLU A 178 18.18 -22.76 -4.03
CA GLU A 178 16.77 -23.11 -4.21
C GLU A 178 15.98 -22.76 -2.95
N TYR A 179 14.70 -22.44 -3.13
CA TYR A 179 13.73 -22.29 -2.07
C TYR A 179 12.50 -23.16 -2.37
N TYR A 180 11.80 -23.58 -1.33
CA TYR A 180 10.59 -24.38 -1.49
C TYR A 180 9.42 -23.48 -1.85
N ASP A 181 8.72 -23.84 -2.92
CA ASP A 181 7.49 -23.20 -3.36
C ASP A 181 6.30 -24.13 -3.10
N ALA A 182 5.39 -23.70 -2.23
CA ALA A 182 4.23 -24.50 -1.85
C ALA A 182 3.17 -24.59 -2.94
N GLU A 183 3.03 -23.58 -3.82
CA GLU A 183 2.04 -23.63 -4.91
C GLU A 183 2.32 -24.81 -5.86
N THR A 184 3.60 -24.99 -6.21
CA THR A 184 4.02 -26.09 -7.08
C THR A 184 4.48 -27.33 -6.32
N ASN A 185 4.52 -27.29 -4.98
CA ASN A 185 5.11 -28.29 -4.09
C ASN A 185 6.52 -28.73 -4.51
N ARG A 186 7.32 -27.80 -5.03
CA ARG A 186 8.64 -28.07 -5.62
C ARG A 186 9.65 -27.00 -5.19
N TYR A 187 10.93 -27.36 -5.26
CA TYR A 187 12.01 -26.40 -5.09
C TYR A 187 12.15 -25.56 -6.36
N LYS A 188 11.99 -24.24 -6.22
CA LYS A 188 12.25 -23.24 -7.27
C LYS A 188 13.65 -22.65 -7.05
N ASP A 189 14.32 -22.33 -8.14
CA ASP A 189 15.61 -21.65 -8.08
C ASP A 189 15.46 -20.21 -7.60
N PHE A 190 16.43 -19.73 -6.82
CA PHE A 190 16.52 -18.30 -6.55
C PHE A 190 16.70 -17.53 -7.86
N PRO A 191 16.02 -16.37 -8.02
CA PRO A 191 16.34 -15.43 -9.07
C PRO A 191 17.83 -15.10 -9.04
N ILE A 192 18.46 -15.09 -10.21
CA ILE A 192 19.90 -14.80 -10.28
C ILE A 192 20.25 -13.42 -9.71
N THR A 193 19.32 -12.48 -9.80
CA THR A 193 19.43 -11.14 -9.19
C THR A 193 19.64 -11.23 -7.69
N ASP A 194 18.93 -12.13 -7.00
CA ASP A 194 19.08 -12.32 -5.56
C ASP A 194 20.43 -12.94 -5.24
N LEU A 195 20.86 -13.93 -6.04
CA LEU A 195 22.18 -14.54 -5.90
C LEU A 195 23.30 -13.50 -6.12
N LEU A 196 23.17 -12.64 -7.13
CA LEU A 196 24.08 -11.53 -7.42
C LEU A 196 24.14 -10.53 -6.27
N GLN A 197 23.00 -10.22 -5.64
CA GLN A 197 22.96 -9.37 -4.45
C GLN A 197 23.63 -10.03 -3.24
N MET A 198 23.43 -11.33 -3.03
CA MET A 198 24.10 -12.08 -1.95
C MET A 198 25.62 -12.03 -2.11
N ILE A 199 26.14 -12.39 -3.29
CA ILE A 199 27.59 -12.37 -3.53
C ILE A 199 28.15 -10.95 -3.58
N GLY A 200 27.33 -9.94 -3.92
CA GLY A 200 27.71 -8.53 -3.89
C GLY A 200 28.07 -8.01 -2.49
N ARG A 201 27.72 -8.76 -1.44
CA ARG A 201 28.20 -8.50 -0.08
C ARG A 201 29.65 -8.90 0.13
N ALA A 202 30.24 -9.71 -0.76
CA ALA A 202 31.65 -10.07 -0.73
C ALA A 202 32.47 -8.88 -1.26
N GLY A 203 33.18 -8.21 -0.37
CA GLY A 203 34.03 -7.07 -0.69
C GLY A 203 33.93 -5.99 0.38
N ARG A 204 35.07 -5.69 1.01
CA ARG A 204 35.22 -4.57 1.94
C ARG A 204 36.23 -3.60 1.36
N PRO A 205 35.79 -2.64 0.51
CA PRO A 205 36.67 -1.60 0.00
C PRO A 205 37.41 -0.95 1.18
N GLN A 206 38.69 -0.63 1.01
CA GLN A 206 39.59 -0.08 2.02
C GLN A 206 40.12 -1.06 3.08
N PHE A 207 39.52 -2.24 3.27
CA PHE A 207 39.97 -3.23 4.27
C PHE A 207 40.64 -4.45 3.64
N ASP A 208 40.09 -4.99 2.56
CA ASP A 208 40.61 -6.17 1.86
C ASP A 208 41.02 -5.85 0.42
N SER A 209 42.07 -6.52 -0.05
CA SER A 209 42.50 -6.50 -1.46
C SER A 209 41.77 -7.51 -2.34
N GLN A 210 41.15 -8.52 -1.72
CA GLN A 210 40.44 -9.61 -2.41
C GLN A 210 39.20 -9.99 -1.60
N ALA A 211 38.16 -10.42 -2.31
CA ALA A 211 36.94 -10.96 -1.75
C ALA A 211 36.65 -12.33 -2.38
N VAL A 212 36.00 -13.20 -1.62
CA VAL A 212 35.68 -14.56 -2.07
C VAL A 212 34.18 -14.79 -1.90
N ALA A 213 33.53 -15.30 -2.94
CA ALA A 213 32.17 -15.80 -2.88
C ALA A 213 32.18 -17.30 -3.22
N VAL A 214 31.56 -18.11 -2.37
CA VAL A 214 31.42 -19.56 -2.56
C VAL A 214 29.95 -19.90 -2.67
N ILE A 215 29.55 -20.54 -3.76
CA ILE A 215 28.17 -20.92 -4.02
C ILE A 215 28.07 -22.44 -4.03
N PHE A 216 27.28 -22.98 -3.12
CA PHE A 216 26.91 -24.40 -3.12
C PHE A 216 25.58 -24.56 -3.86
N CYS A 217 25.62 -25.18 -5.04
CA CYS A 217 24.47 -25.47 -5.88
C CYS A 217 24.44 -26.95 -6.29
N HIS A 218 23.30 -27.42 -6.80
CA HIS A 218 23.20 -28.74 -7.41
C HIS A 218 24.08 -28.82 -8.67
N GLU A 219 24.78 -29.93 -8.91
CA GLU A 219 25.80 -30.07 -9.98
C GLU A 219 25.28 -29.69 -11.38
N PRO A 220 24.07 -30.08 -11.82
CA PRO A 220 23.52 -29.67 -13.12
C PRO A 220 23.42 -28.15 -13.32
N LYS A 221 23.25 -27.39 -12.23
CA LYS A 221 23.06 -25.92 -12.25
C LYS A 221 24.37 -25.14 -12.20
N LYS A 222 25.49 -25.81 -11.92
CA LYS A 222 26.81 -25.20 -11.82
C LYS A 222 27.21 -24.45 -13.08
N ASN A 223 26.99 -25.03 -14.26
CA ASN A 223 27.33 -24.40 -15.53
C ASN A 223 26.43 -23.19 -15.83
N PHE A 224 25.15 -23.25 -15.45
CA PHE A 224 24.21 -22.13 -15.54
C PHE A 224 24.72 -20.94 -14.71
N TYR A 225 24.98 -21.16 -13.41
CA TYR A 225 25.48 -20.09 -12.54
C TYR A 225 26.85 -19.59 -12.98
N LYS A 226 27.79 -20.49 -13.34
CA LYS A 226 29.10 -20.08 -13.86
C LYS A 226 28.95 -19.16 -15.08
N ARG A 227 28.08 -19.49 -16.04
CA ARG A 227 27.88 -18.67 -17.23
C ARG A 227 27.40 -17.27 -16.87
N PHE A 228 26.33 -17.15 -16.08
CA PHE A 228 25.67 -15.87 -15.81
C PHE A 228 26.28 -15.05 -14.66
N LEU A 229 27.25 -15.61 -13.93
CA LEU A 229 28.08 -14.83 -13.00
C LEU A 229 29.23 -14.10 -13.72
N TYR A 230 29.74 -14.68 -14.82
CA TYR A 230 30.83 -14.10 -15.60
C TYR A 230 30.34 -13.39 -16.87
N GLN A 231 29.12 -13.65 -17.32
CA GLN A 231 28.47 -12.97 -18.45
C GLN A 231 27.22 -12.23 -17.97
N PRO A 232 26.90 -11.06 -18.56
CA PRO A 232 25.69 -10.33 -18.19
C PRO A 232 24.42 -11.16 -18.43
N PHE A 233 23.48 -11.08 -17.49
CA PHE A 233 22.21 -11.80 -17.59
C PHE A 233 21.23 -11.06 -18.52
N PRO A 234 20.61 -11.75 -19.50
CA PRO A 234 19.61 -11.13 -20.37
C PRO A 234 18.33 -10.84 -19.60
N VAL A 235 17.86 -9.60 -19.66
CA VAL A 235 16.63 -9.16 -18.98
C VAL A 235 15.50 -9.05 -20.00
N GLU A 236 14.40 -9.76 -19.75
CA GLU A 236 13.17 -9.71 -20.55
C GLU A 236 12.03 -9.03 -19.78
N SER A 237 10.99 -8.61 -20.49
CA SER A 237 9.81 -8.00 -19.87
C SER A 237 8.78 -9.03 -19.44
N CYS A 238 8.09 -8.78 -18.33
CA CYS A 238 6.94 -9.59 -17.87
C CYS A 238 5.61 -8.81 -17.93
N LEU A 239 5.58 -7.67 -18.64
CA LEU A 239 4.42 -6.78 -18.70
C LEU A 239 3.13 -7.47 -19.18
N LEU A 240 3.23 -8.45 -20.09
CA LEU A 240 2.08 -9.17 -20.63
C LEU A 240 1.21 -9.81 -19.53
N ASN A 241 1.83 -10.27 -18.46
CA ASN A 241 1.13 -10.97 -17.37
C ASN A 241 0.20 -10.06 -16.56
N VAL A 242 0.41 -8.73 -16.62
CA VAL A 242 -0.29 -7.71 -15.83
C VAL A 242 -0.81 -6.58 -16.72
N LEU A 243 -0.93 -6.83 -18.03
CA LEU A 243 -1.25 -5.79 -19.01
C LEU A 243 -2.63 -5.16 -18.75
N ALA A 244 -3.63 -5.97 -18.42
CA ALA A 244 -4.99 -5.51 -18.13
C ALA A 244 -5.02 -4.46 -17.00
N GLU A 245 -4.27 -4.69 -15.92
CA GLU A 245 -4.20 -3.74 -14.78
C GLU A 245 -3.63 -2.38 -15.19
N HIS A 246 -2.56 -2.39 -15.99
CA HIS A 246 -1.94 -1.15 -16.49
C HIS A 246 -2.84 -0.43 -17.50
N LEU A 247 -3.50 -1.16 -18.40
CA LEU A 247 -4.44 -0.56 -19.35
C LEU A 247 -5.63 0.06 -18.61
N ASN A 248 -6.19 -0.61 -17.61
CA ASN A 248 -7.26 -0.05 -16.79
C ASN A 248 -6.83 1.27 -16.14
N ALA A 249 -5.63 1.33 -15.57
CA ALA A 249 -5.12 2.54 -14.93
C ALA A 249 -4.97 3.71 -15.93
N GLU A 250 -4.47 3.46 -17.14
CA GLU A 250 -4.31 4.49 -18.17
C GLU A 250 -5.64 4.89 -18.82
N ILE A 251 -6.63 4.00 -18.88
CA ILE A 251 -8.00 4.32 -19.30
C ILE A 251 -8.69 5.18 -18.24
N VAL A 252 -8.57 4.83 -16.95
CA VAL A 252 -9.06 5.65 -15.82
C VAL A 252 -8.38 7.02 -15.80
N GLY A 253 -7.08 7.07 -16.10
CA GLY A 253 -6.31 8.32 -16.22
C GLY A 253 -6.68 9.16 -17.44
N GLY A 254 -7.44 8.61 -18.39
CA GLY A 254 -7.83 9.28 -19.63
C GLY A 254 -6.72 9.35 -20.68
N THR A 255 -5.57 8.70 -20.46
CA THR A 255 -4.47 8.61 -21.43
C THR A 255 -4.86 7.74 -22.62
N ILE A 256 -5.62 6.67 -22.39
CA ILE A 256 -6.10 5.73 -23.40
C ILE A 256 -7.62 5.81 -23.50
N GLN A 257 -8.12 6.14 -24.68
CA GLN A 257 -9.54 6.23 -25.02
C GLN A 257 -9.93 5.32 -26.20
N THR A 258 -8.96 4.80 -26.93
CA THR A 258 -9.18 3.92 -28.10
C THR A 258 -8.21 2.74 -28.06
N LYS A 259 -8.56 1.65 -28.76
CA LYS A 259 -7.68 0.48 -28.91
C LYS A 259 -6.35 0.88 -29.54
N GLN A 260 -6.38 1.75 -30.55
CA GLN A 260 -5.17 2.21 -31.20
C GLN A 260 -4.22 2.97 -30.26
N GLN A 261 -4.75 3.76 -29.33
CA GLN A 261 -3.95 4.41 -28.29
C GLN A 261 -3.33 3.41 -27.30
N ALA A 262 -4.00 2.29 -27.02
CA ALA A 262 -3.44 1.21 -26.19
C ALA A 262 -2.25 0.52 -26.89
N ILE A 263 -2.34 0.31 -28.21
CA ILE A 263 -1.22 -0.19 -29.03
C ILE A 263 -0.08 0.84 -29.02
N GLU A 264 -0.37 2.12 -29.21
CA GLU A 264 0.64 3.18 -29.14
C GLU A 264 1.32 3.21 -27.77
N TYR A 265 0.56 3.11 -26.68
CA TYR A 265 1.09 3.03 -25.32
C TYR A 265 2.13 1.91 -25.17
N LEU A 266 1.84 0.71 -25.69
CA LEU A 266 2.78 -0.41 -25.65
C LEU A 266 4.11 -0.11 -26.36
N THR A 267 4.12 0.72 -27.42
CA THR A 267 5.36 1.07 -28.12
C THR A 267 6.38 1.82 -27.25
N TRP A 268 5.93 2.46 -26.18
CA TRP A 268 6.78 3.17 -25.21
C TRP A 268 7.44 2.25 -24.18
N THR A 269 7.02 0.99 -24.11
CA THR A 269 7.42 0.07 -23.04
C THR A 269 8.73 -0.66 -23.35
N TYR A 270 9.40 -1.14 -22.29
CA TYR A 270 10.55 -2.05 -22.44
C TYR A 270 10.14 -3.38 -23.12
N PHE A 271 8.89 -3.82 -22.90
CA PHE A 271 8.31 -4.98 -23.56
C PHE A 271 8.41 -4.88 -25.08
N PHE A 272 7.96 -3.78 -25.69
CA PHE A 272 7.99 -3.64 -27.15
C PHE A 272 9.41 -3.65 -27.72
N ARG A 273 10.38 -3.03 -27.03
CA ARG A 273 11.80 -3.10 -27.40
C ARG A 273 12.35 -4.53 -27.36
N ARG A 274 11.90 -5.34 -26.40
CA ARG A 274 12.33 -6.74 -26.27
C ARG A 274 11.60 -7.67 -27.22
N LEU A 275 10.32 -7.44 -27.48
CA LEU A 275 9.52 -8.18 -28.46
C LEU A 275 10.15 -8.10 -29.85
N THR A 276 10.61 -6.92 -30.26
CA THR A 276 11.31 -6.74 -31.54
C THR A 276 12.69 -7.42 -31.55
N SER A 277 13.40 -7.46 -30.41
CA SER A 277 14.75 -8.04 -30.30
C SER A 277 14.77 -9.56 -30.17
N ASN A 278 13.85 -10.13 -29.37
CA ASN A 278 13.76 -11.56 -29.05
C ASN A 278 12.28 -12.01 -29.05
N PRO A 279 11.61 -12.05 -30.23
CA PRO A 279 10.17 -12.35 -30.31
C PRO A 279 9.82 -13.74 -29.76
N SER A 280 10.69 -14.72 -30.01
CA SER A 280 10.49 -16.13 -29.64
C SER A 280 10.41 -16.40 -28.14
N TYR A 281 10.85 -15.45 -27.31
CA TYR A 281 10.68 -15.54 -25.86
C TYR A 281 9.22 -15.32 -25.45
N TYR A 282 8.49 -14.45 -26.16
CA TYR A 282 7.12 -14.07 -25.85
C TYR A 282 6.10 -15.00 -26.50
N ASP A 283 6.35 -15.42 -27.74
CA ASP A 283 5.55 -16.43 -28.41
C ASP A 283 6.43 -17.26 -29.37
N PRO A 284 6.51 -18.60 -29.20
CA PRO A 284 7.22 -19.48 -30.14
C PRO A 284 6.74 -19.35 -31.58
N SER A 285 5.48 -18.97 -31.83
CA SER A 285 4.91 -18.78 -33.17
C SER A 285 5.57 -17.63 -33.94
N LEU A 286 6.18 -16.67 -33.23
CA LEU A 286 6.94 -15.57 -33.81
C LEU A 286 8.35 -15.99 -34.26
N MET A 287 8.73 -17.26 -34.07
CA MET A 287 9.90 -17.84 -34.71
C MET A 287 9.66 -18.01 -36.21
N ILE A 288 10.21 -17.09 -37.00
CA ILE A 288 10.33 -17.28 -38.44
C ILE A 288 11.62 -18.10 -38.69
N GLN A 289 11.47 -19.30 -39.25
CA GLN A 289 12.59 -20.24 -39.52
C GLN A 289 13.59 -19.76 -40.59
N ASP A 290 13.36 -18.61 -41.24
CA ASP A 290 14.11 -18.20 -42.44
C ASP A 290 15.31 -17.27 -42.17
N PHE A 291 16.10 -17.51 -41.13
CA PHE A 291 17.31 -16.68 -40.89
C PHE A 291 18.60 -17.42 -40.56
N THR A 292 18.58 -18.72 -40.26
CA THR A 292 19.81 -19.45 -39.91
C THR A 292 20.41 -20.28 -41.04
N SER A 293 19.74 -20.45 -42.18
CA SER A 293 20.21 -21.36 -43.26
C SER A 293 20.46 -20.73 -44.64
N SER A 294 20.16 -19.45 -44.89
CA SER A 294 20.29 -18.85 -46.24
C SER A 294 21.13 -17.58 -46.34
N PHE A 295 21.94 -17.24 -45.33
CA PHE A 295 22.81 -16.05 -45.35
C PHE A 295 23.88 -16.05 -46.46
N ALA A 296 23.95 -17.10 -47.27
CA ALA A 296 24.74 -17.14 -48.48
C ALA A 296 23.83 -17.39 -49.70
N SER A 297 23.53 -16.31 -50.41
CA SER A 297 23.02 -16.23 -51.79
C SER A 297 21.51 -16.02 -52.01
N ARG A 298 21.22 -14.89 -52.67
CA ARG A 298 20.04 -14.49 -53.48
C ARG A 298 18.96 -13.61 -52.82
N GLY A 299 19.08 -12.30 -53.11
CA GLY A 299 17.96 -11.39 -53.45
C GLY A 299 17.40 -10.49 -52.35
N ASP A 300 17.66 -9.18 -52.43
CA ASP A 300 17.09 -8.12 -51.56
C ASP A 300 15.56 -8.17 -51.41
N ARG A 301 14.83 -8.68 -52.43
CA ARG A 301 13.37 -8.78 -52.41
C ARG A 301 12.84 -9.85 -51.42
N LEU A 302 13.56 -10.95 -51.24
CA LEU A 302 13.18 -12.01 -50.29
C LEU A 302 13.41 -11.56 -48.84
N GLN A 303 14.49 -10.79 -48.60
CA GLN A 303 14.74 -10.19 -47.29
C GLN A 303 13.71 -9.12 -46.93
N ALA A 304 13.31 -8.26 -47.87
CA ALA A 304 12.27 -7.27 -47.63
C ALA A 304 10.90 -7.91 -47.30
N SER A 305 10.55 -9.01 -47.99
CA SER A 305 9.32 -9.78 -47.72
C SER A 305 9.34 -10.41 -46.32
N ALA A 306 10.45 -11.03 -45.92
CA ALA A 306 10.59 -11.64 -44.60
C ALA A 306 10.55 -10.60 -43.45
N VAL A 307 11.17 -9.43 -43.64
CA VAL A 307 11.10 -8.32 -42.67
C VAL A 307 9.68 -7.79 -42.55
N ARG A 308 8.93 -7.64 -43.65
CA ARG A 308 7.51 -7.25 -43.63
C ARG A 308 6.66 -8.28 -42.91
N GLN A 309 6.84 -9.56 -43.22
CA GLN A 309 6.10 -10.64 -42.55
C GLN A 309 6.38 -10.68 -41.05
N ARG A 310 7.62 -10.44 -40.62
CA ARG A 310 7.97 -10.31 -39.21
C ARG A 310 7.30 -9.12 -38.54
N ARG A 311 7.29 -7.95 -39.19
CA ARG A 311 6.61 -6.75 -38.67
C ARG A 311 5.11 -6.98 -38.53
N ALA A 312 4.48 -7.57 -39.54
CA ALA A 312 3.06 -7.93 -39.52
C ALA A 312 2.74 -8.93 -38.40
N ALA A 313 3.57 -9.96 -38.21
CA ALA A 313 3.39 -10.93 -37.12
C ALA A 313 3.52 -10.28 -35.73
N ILE A 314 4.49 -9.36 -35.54
CA ILE A 314 4.65 -8.61 -34.30
C ILE A 314 3.45 -7.68 -34.06
N ALA A 315 2.99 -6.97 -35.10
CA ALA A 315 1.82 -6.10 -35.00
C ALA A 315 0.57 -6.89 -34.61
N ALA A 316 0.32 -8.03 -35.28
CA ALA A 316 -0.79 -8.92 -34.95
C ALA A 316 -0.70 -9.49 -33.53
N PHE A 317 0.50 -9.81 -33.04
CA PHE A 317 0.69 -10.26 -31.66
C PHE A 317 0.40 -9.17 -30.64
N VAL A 318 0.86 -7.94 -30.89
CA VAL A 318 0.56 -6.78 -30.02
C VAL A 318 -0.94 -6.48 -30.02
N ASP A 319 -1.56 -6.48 -31.18
CA ASP A 319 -3.00 -6.29 -31.34
C ASP A 319 -3.80 -7.32 -30.53
N LYS A 320 -3.44 -8.60 -30.68
CA LYS A 320 -4.02 -9.70 -29.93
C LYS A 320 -3.84 -9.53 -28.41
N ALA A 321 -2.64 -9.17 -27.95
CA ALA A 321 -2.37 -8.96 -26.53
C ALA A 321 -3.18 -7.80 -25.94
N VAL A 322 -3.39 -6.73 -26.70
CA VAL A 322 -4.26 -5.61 -26.30
C VAL A 322 -5.72 -6.07 -26.26
N CYS A 323 -6.20 -6.78 -27.27
CA CYS A 323 -7.55 -7.33 -27.28
C CYS A 323 -7.81 -8.23 -26.08
N GLU A 324 -6.96 -9.23 -25.82
CA GLU A 324 -7.11 -10.13 -24.67
C GLU A 324 -7.13 -9.37 -23.33
N ALA A 325 -6.30 -8.33 -23.20
CA ALA A 325 -6.29 -7.49 -22.00
C ALA A 325 -7.56 -6.62 -21.87
N LEU A 326 -8.09 -6.10 -22.98
CA LEU A 326 -9.35 -5.35 -22.96
C LEU A 326 -10.55 -6.27 -22.70
N ASP A 327 -10.56 -7.46 -23.27
CA ASP A 327 -11.58 -8.48 -23.03
C ASP A 327 -11.60 -8.89 -21.55
N GLU A 328 -10.43 -9.08 -20.94
CA GLU A 328 -10.33 -9.32 -19.49
C GLU A 328 -10.94 -8.18 -18.67
N LEU A 329 -10.75 -6.92 -19.08
CA LEU A 329 -11.35 -5.76 -18.40
C LEU A 329 -12.87 -5.66 -18.61
N LEU A 330 -13.36 -6.06 -19.78
CA LEU A 330 -14.80 -6.14 -20.07
C LEU A 330 -15.46 -7.24 -19.23
N GLU A 331 -14.87 -8.43 -19.16
CA GLU A 331 -15.32 -9.54 -18.31
C GLU A 331 -15.34 -9.14 -16.82
N ALA A 332 -14.30 -8.42 -16.37
CA ALA A 332 -14.23 -7.88 -15.03
C ALA A 332 -15.20 -6.71 -14.77
N SER A 333 -16.01 -6.29 -15.76
CA SER A 333 -16.90 -5.12 -15.66
C SER A 333 -16.18 -3.82 -15.28
N ALA A 334 -14.87 -3.73 -15.55
CA ALA A 334 -14.02 -2.57 -15.26
C ALA A 334 -14.01 -1.55 -16.42
N LEU A 335 -14.36 -2.03 -17.62
CA LEU A 335 -14.41 -1.28 -18.86
C LEU A 335 -15.81 -1.36 -19.50
N ARG A 336 -16.20 -0.31 -20.20
CA ARG A 336 -17.36 -0.29 -21.11
C ARG A 336 -16.94 0.30 -22.46
N LEU A 337 -17.53 -0.22 -23.53
CA LEU A 337 -17.39 0.34 -24.87
C LEU A 337 -18.54 1.32 -25.13
N ARG A 338 -18.22 2.58 -25.44
CA ARG A 338 -19.20 3.57 -25.92
C ARG A 338 -18.99 3.81 -27.40
N PHE A 339 -20.06 3.64 -28.19
CA PHE A 339 -20.03 4.03 -29.60
C PHE A 339 -20.24 5.54 -29.72
N PRO A 340 -19.43 6.26 -30.51
CA PRO A 340 -19.60 7.70 -30.71
C PRO A 340 -21.00 8.03 -31.24
N THR A 341 -21.63 9.08 -30.72
CA THR A 341 -22.94 9.55 -31.22
C THR A 341 -22.79 10.19 -32.60
N ALA A 342 -23.85 10.19 -33.43
CA ALA A 342 -23.80 10.77 -34.78
C ALA A 342 -23.28 12.23 -34.81
N GLU A 343 -23.53 13.00 -33.74
CA GLU A 343 -23.03 14.37 -33.56
C GLU A 343 -21.52 14.41 -33.30
N GLU A 344 -20.99 13.51 -32.46
CA GLU A 344 -19.55 13.35 -32.23
C GLU A 344 -18.85 12.85 -33.50
N LYS A 345 -19.50 11.96 -34.28
CA LYS A 345 -19.03 11.53 -35.61
C LYS A 345 -18.92 12.72 -36.55
N LEU A 346 -19.93 13.59 -36.57
CA LEU A 346 -19.95 14.80 -37.38
C LEU A 346 -18.87 15.81 -36.93
N GLN A 347 -18.68 15.98 -35.62
CA GLN A 347 -17.65 16.86 -35.05
C GLN A 347 -16.23 16.36 -35.37
N ALA A 348 -15.98 15.06 -35.31
CA ALA A 348 -14.69 14.47 -35.67
C ALA A 348 -14.35 14.68 -37.15
N VAL A 349 -15.34 14.55 -38.04
CA VAL A 349 -15.17 14.78 -39.49
C VAL A 349 -15.01 16.27 -39.82
N THR A 350 -15.72 17.14 -39.11
CA THR A 350 -15.74 18.60 -39.39
C THR A 350 -14.66 19.37 -38.64
N GLY A 351 -13.95 18.74 -37.71
CA GLY A 351 -12.90 19.38 -36.90
C GLY A 351 -13.41 20.48 -35.97
N GLY A 352 -14.70 20.46 -35.62
CA GLY A 352 -15.36 21.51 -34.84
C GLY A 352 -15.69 22.78 -35.62
N ASP A 353 -15.53 22.79 -36.95
CA ASP A 353 -15.90 23.92 -37.79
C ASP A 353 -17.41 23.91 -38.09
N ALA A 354 -18.17 24.76 -37.38
CA ALA A 354 -19.63 24.83 -37.46
C ALA A 354 -20.15 25.10 -38.87
N THR A 355 -19.42 25.88 -39.68
CA THR A 355 -19.76 26.14 -41.08
C THR A 355 -19.62 24.90 -41.97
N ARG A 356 -18.66 24.04 -41.66
CA ARG A 356 -18.38 22.80 -42.39
C ARG A 356 -19.38 21.69 -42.00
N ALA A 357 -19.78 21.65 -40.73
CA ALA A 357 -20.83 20.76 -40.24
C ALA A 357 -22.20 21.07 -40.88
N ASP A 358 -22.58 22.34 -40.98
CA ASP A 358 -23.84 22.75 -41.62
C ASP A 358 -23.85 22.43 -43.13
N ALA A 359 -22.69 22.55 -43.81
CA ALA A 359 -22.55 22.20 -45.22
C ALA A 359 -22.69 20.68 -45.48
N VAL A 360 -22.08 19.83 -44.65
CA VAL A 360 -22.20 18.37 -44.75
C VAL A 360 -23.63 17.92 -44.42
N THR A 361 -24.25 18.51 -43.40
CA THR A 361 -25.61 18.19 -42.97
C THR A 361 -26.65 18.59 -44.03
N ARG A 362 -26.48 19.73 -44.72
CA ARG A 362 -27.33 20.12 -45.86
C ARG A 362 -27.18 19.21 -47.07
N ARG A 363 -25.97 18.72 -47.37
CA ARG A 363 -25.75 17.79 -48.50
C ARG A 363 -26.34 16.41 -48.23
N LEU A 364 -26.27 15.90 -47.00
CA LEU A 364 -26.91 14.64 -46.61
C LEU A 364 -28.45 14.73 -46.62
N ARG A 365 -29.02 15.89 -46.25
CA ARG A 365 -30.47 16.13 -46.39
C ARG A 365 -30.89 16.19 -47.85
N HIS A 366 -30.13 16.87 -48.71
CA HIS A 366 -30.40 16.89 -50.15
C HIS A 366 -30.28 15.51 -50.82
N SER A 367 -29.41 14.61 -50.34
CA SER A 367 -29.37 13.23 -50.88
C SER A 367 -30.51 12.36 -50.36
N ALA A 368 -30.97 12.57 -49.12
CA ALA A 368 -32.10 11.84 -48.56
C ALA A 368 -33.44 12.29 -49.16
N ASP A 369 -33.59 13.59 -49.46
CA ASP A 369 -34.77 14.14 -50.15
C ASP A 369 -34.82 13.74 -51.64
N ALA A 370 -33.67 13.36 -52.23
CA ALA A 370 -33.57 12.83 -53.60
C ALA A 370 -33.92 11.34 -53.71
N ASP A 371 -34.03 10.60 -52.59
CA ASP A 371 -34.46 9.19 -52.58
C ASP A 371 -36.00 9.04 -52.58
N GLU A 372 -36.76 10.12 -52.37
CA GLU A 372 -38.24 10.08 -52.35
C GLU A 372 -38.92 10.51 -53.67
N GLN A 373 -38.20 11.00 -54.68
CA GLN A 373 -38.76 11.36 -55.98
C GLN A 373 -37.92 10.86 -57.16
N ASP A 374 -38.57 10.05 -58.00
CA ASP A 374 -38.28 9.75 -59.41
C ASP A 374 -37.27 8.62 -59.80
N GLY A 375 -37.87 7.50 -60.24
CA GLY A 375 -37.70 6.87 -61.57
C GLY A 375 -36.32 6.71 -62.23
N GLU A 376 -35.77 5.50 -62.14
CA GLU A 376 -35.08 4.67 -63.18
C GLU A 376 -34.15 5.26 -64.27
N GLN A 377 -33.69 6.53 -64.25
CA GLN A 377 -32.72 7.03 -65.25
C GLN A 377 -31.37 7.55 -64.75
N ASP A 378 -31.14 7.70 -63.43
CA ASP A 378 -29.92 8.34 -62.92
C ASP A 378 -29.03 7.42 -62.06
N GLU A 379 -28.56 6.29 -62.61
CA GLU A 379 -27.49 5.49 -61.99
C GLU A 379 -26.09 6.02 -62.32
N GLU A 380 -25.90 6.63 -63.49
CA GLU A 380 -24.59 7.14 -63.93
C GLU A 380 -24.25 8.49 -63.28
N GLU A 381 -25.24 9.37 -63.06
CA GLU A 381 -25.07 10.61 -62.31
C GLU A 381 -24.88 10.37 -60.80
N ARG A 382 -25.64 9.45 -60.17
CA ARG A 382 -25.41 9.01 -58.78
C ARG A 382 -24.00 8.43 -58.59
N GLY A 383 -23.52 7.66 -59.56
CA GLY A 383 -22.17 7.12 -59.56
C GLY A 383 -21.09 8.20 -59.72
N GLN A 384 -21.35 9.26 -60.49
CA GLN A 384 -20.44 10.37 -60.68
C GLN A 384 -20.40 11.31 -59.47
N GLU A 385 -21.53 11.60 -58.85
CA GLU A 385 -21.61 12.47 -57.66
C GLU A 385 -21.00 11.79 -56.43
N ALA A 386 -21.27 10.49 -56.22
CA ALA A 386 -20.61 9.70 -55.18
C ALA A 386 -19.08 9.60 -55.40
N ARG A 387 -18.62 9.51 -56.66
CA ARG A 387 -17.17 9.54 -57.00
C ARG A 387 -16.56 10.92 -56.81
N ALA A 388 -17.29 12.00 -57.11
CA ALA A 388 -16.84 13.38 -56.89
C ALA A 388 -16.69 13.68 -55.40
N ILE A 389 -17.65 13.27 -54.57
CA ILE A 389 -17.58 13.39 -53.11
C ILE A 389 -16.41 12.58 -52.54
N ARG A 390 -16.18 11.37 -53.06
CA ARG A 390 -15.07 10.50 -52.64
C ARG A 390 -13.70 11.06 -53.06
N ALA A 391 -13.61 11.65 -54.26
CA ALA A 391 -12.41 12.33 -54.75
C ALA A 391 -12.10 13.60 -53.94
N GLU A 392 -13.12 14.39 -53.60
CA GLU A 392 -12.99 15.62 -52.80
C GLU A 392 -12.60 15.30 -51.33
N LEU A 393 -13.17 14.25 -50.73
CA LEU A 393 -12.75 13.73 -49.41
C LEU A 393 -11.30 13.21 -49.42
N SER A 394 -10.86 12.56 -50.50
CA SER A 394 -9.47 12.11 -50.62
C SER A 394 -8.47 13.26 -50.78
N ALA A 395 -8.84 14.32 -51.53
CA ALA A 395 -8.01 15.51 -51.71
C ALA A 395 -7.86 16.33 -50.42
N LEU A 396 -8.89 16.32 -49.55
CA LEU A 396 -8.88 17.01 -48.25
C LEU A 396 -8.10 16.26 -47.15
N SER A 397 -7.80 14.96 -47.35
CA SER A 397 -6.93 14.18 -46.48
C SER A 397 -5.44 14.47 -46.72
N GLU A 398 -5.05 14.73 -47.97
CA GLU A 398 -3.64 14.97 -48.33
C GLU A 398 -3.06 16.31 -47.80
N GLU A 399 -3.89 17.31 -47.49
CA GLU A 399 -3.42 18.60 -46.93
C GLU A 399 -2.97 18.51 -45.46
N LYS A 400 -3.18 17.38 -44.77
CA LYS A 400 -2.78 17.19 -43.36
C LYS A 400 -1.43 16.47 -43.15
N LYS A 401 -0.48 16.58 -44.08
CA LYS A 401 0.94 16.28 -43.75
C LYS A 401 1.60 17.52 -43.11
N PRO A 402 1.89 17.54 -41.80
CA PRO A 402 2.57 18.67 -41.20
C PRO A 402 4.01 18.76 -41.73
N ALA A 403 4.39 19.94 -42.21
CA ALA A 403 5.76 20.27 -42.55
C ALA A 403 6.70 20.02 -41.34
N ARG A 404 7.54 18.98 -41.43
CA ARG A 404 8.61 18.71 -40.46
C ARG A 404 9.59 19.89 -40.41
N ARG A 405 9.42 20.80 -39.45
CA ARG A 405 10.49 21.71 -39.01
C ARG A 405 11.43 20.96 -38.08
N GLY A 406 12.68 20.84 -38.51
CA GLY A 406 13.73 20.12 -37.80
C GLY A 406 14.03 20.67 -36.40
N ARG A 407 13.84 19.82 -35.40
CA ARG A 407 14.69 19.76 -34.21
C ARG A 407 15.08 18.30 -34.00
N GLY A 408 16.38 18.01 -34.12
CA GLY A 408 16.92 16.67 -33.98
C GLY A 408 16.60 16.07 -32.62
N ARG A 409 15.55 15.25 -32.58
CA ARG A 409 15.27 14.30 -31.51
C ARG A 409 15.35 12.94 -32.19
N LYS A 410 16.35 12.13 -31.82
CA LYS A 410 16.54 10.77 -32.34
C LYS A 410 15.22 10.02 -32.20
N THR A 411 14.55 9.76 -33.32
CA THR A 411 13.34 8.96 -33.40
C THR A 411 13.71 7.52 -33.08
N CYS A 412 12.99 6.92 -32.14
CA CYS A 412 13.05 5.48 -31.88
C CYS A 412 12.58 4.74 -33.14
N GLU A 413 13.31 3.73 -33.61
CA GLU A 413 13.08 2.93 -34.85
C GLU A 413 11.79 2.06 -34.83
N GLY A 414 10.74 2.43 -34.09
CA GLY A 414 9.56 1.60 -33.85
C GLY A 414 8.23 2.07 -34.44
N ARG A 415 8.15 3.29 -35.01
CA ARG A 415 6.88 3.83 -35.54
C ARG A 415 6.43 3.18 -36.86
N ASP A 416 7.37 2.73 -37.68
CA ASP A 416 7.11 2.21 -39.04
C ASP A 416 6.57 0.75 -39.05
N ILE A 417 6.08 0.23 -37.92
CA ILE A 417 5.54 -1.14 -37.78
C ILE A 417 4.01 -1.14 -37.90
N PHE A 418 3.34 -0.04 -37.57
CA PHE A 418 1.87 0.09 -37.50
C PHE A 418 1.28 1.08 -38.53
N GLU A 419 2.00 1.39 -39.61
CA GLU A 419 1.42 2.14 -40.72
C GLU A 419 0.56 1.18 -41.56
N GLU A 420 -0.76 1.20 -41.34
CA GLU A 420 -1.73 0.55 -42.22
C GLU A 420 -1.96 1.39 -43.50
N GLU A 421 -2.24 0.71 -44.61
CA GLU A 421 -2.80 1.34 -45.81
C GLU A 421 -4.20 1.86 -45.44
N ASP A 422 -4.45 3.15 -45.68
CA ASP A 422 -5.64 3.91 -45.30
C ASP A 422 -6.92 3.32 -45.96
N ASP A 423 -7.52 2.32 -45.31
CA ASP A 423 -8.88 1.85 -45.62
C ASP A 423 -9.86 2.95 -45.19
N GLY A 424 -10.72 3.37 -46.14
CA GLY A 424 -11.49 4.62 -46.07
C GLY A 424 -12.36 4.87 -44.83
N PRO A 425 -12.93 6.08 -44.70
CA PRO A 425 -13.46 6.60 -43.45
C PRO A 425 -14.86 6.05 -43.14
N THR A 426 -14.98 4.81 -42.64
CA THR A 426 -16.32 4.29 -42.27
C THR A 426 -16.41 3.30 -41.10
N SER A 427 -15.37 3.09 -40.30
CA SER A 427 -15.54 2.43 -38.98
C SER A 427 -14.88 3.24 -37.87
N LEU A 428 -15.67 4.12 -37.25
CA LEU A 428 -15.24 4.83 -36.06
C LEU A 428 -15.12 3.82 -34.91
N GLU A 429 -13.89 3.62 -34.43
CA GLU A 429 -13.59 2.71 -33.32
C GLU A 429 -14.41 3.06 -32.06
N PRO A 430 -14.79 2.07 -31.24
CA PRO A 430 -15.46 2.31 -29.97
C PRO A 430 -14.53 3.05 -28.99
N VAL A 431 -15.10 3.98 -28.22
CA VAL A 431 -14.41 4.69 -27.15
C VAL A 431 -14.39 3.81 -25.89
N LEU A 432 -13.22 3.67 -25.29
CA LEU A 432 -12.97 2.94 -24.05
C LEU A 432 -13.29 3.84 -22.86
N GLU A 433 -14.29 3.48 -22.07
CA GLU A 433 -14.70 4.22 -20.87
C GLU A 433 -14.62 3.36 -19.62
N SER A 434 -13.94 3.86 -18.59
CA SER A 434 -13.85 3.14 -17.32
C SER A 434 -15.17 3.17 -16.55
N THR A 435 -15.58 2.02 -16.03
CA THR A 435 -16.73 1.90 -15.13
C THR A 435 -16.39 2.37 -13.72
N PRO A 436 -17.37 2.59 -12.83
CA PRO A 436 -17.11 2.85 -11.41
C PRO A 436 -16.21 1.76 -10.79
N LEU A 437 -16.45 0.49 -11.12
CA LEU A 437 -15.65 -0.63 -10.63
C LEU A 437 -14.19 -0.57 -11.13
N GLY A 438 -13.96 -0.21 -12.39
CA GLY A 438 -12.61 0.01 -12.94
C GLY A 438 -11.88 1.15 -12.23
N ARG A 439 -12.59 2.24 -11.90
CA ARG A 439 -12.05 3.35 -11.09
C ARG A 439 -11.71 2.92 -9.66
N ILE A 440 -12.60 2.18 -8.99
CA ILE A 440 -12.36 1.66 -7.63
C ILE A 440 -11.13 0.76 -7.61
N ALA A 441 -10.99 -0.14 -8.58
CA ALA A 441 -9.83 -1.01 -8.71
C ALA A 441 -8.52 -0.22 -8.86
N CYS A 442 -8.53 0.79 -9.74
CA CYS A 442 -7.38 1.66 -9.98
C CYS A 442 -7.00 2.49 -8.75
N VAL A 443 -7.95 3.17 -8.11
CA VAL A 443 -7.70 4.06 -6.95
C VAL A 443 -7.14 3.28 -5.77
N ASN A 444 -7.65 2.06 -5.54
CA ASN A 444 -7.24 1.22 -4.43
C ASN A 444 -6.06 0.29 -4.76
N TYR A 445 -5.51 0.35 -5.98
CA TYR A 445 -4.43 -0.52 -6.45
C TYR A 445 -4.73 -2.00 -6.21
N ILE A 446 -5.92 -2.45 -6.63
CA ILE A 446 -6.32 -3.87 -6.62
C ILE A 446 -6.61 -4.31 -8.04
N SER A 447 -6.58 -5.62 -8.30
CA SER A 447 -6.84 -6.12 -9.64
C SER A 447 -8.33 -5.93 -10.02
N PRO A 448 -8.66 -5.64 -11.29
CA PRO A 448 -10.05 -5.58 -11.77
C PRO A 448 -10.84 -6.85 -11.47
N LYS A 449 -10.18 -8.02 -11.57
CA LYS A 449 -10.74 -9.33 -11.21
C LYS A 449 -11.12 -9.40 -9.72
N SER A 450 -10.27 -8.88 -8.83
CA SER A 450 -10.57 -8.81 -7.40
C SER A 450 -11.76 -7.90 -7.12
N ALA A 451 -11.81 -6.72 -7.75
CA ALA A 451 -12.93 -5.79 -7.60
C ALA A 451 -14.25 -6.43 -8.05
N LYS A 452 -14.24 -7.14 -9.19
CA LYS A 452 -15.39 -7.91 -9.68
C LYS A 452 -15.85 -9.00 -8.72
N MET A 453 -14.91 -9.81 -8.22
CA MET A 453 -15.20 -10.85 -7.23
C MET A 453 -15.87 -10.27 -5.97
N LEU A 454 -15.38 -9.12 -5.49
CA LEU A 454 -15.95 -8.44 -4.32
C LEU A 454 -17.34 -7.86 -4.62
N SER A 455 -17.52 -7.22 -5.77
CA SER A 455 -18.83 -6.67 -6.19
C SER A 455 -19.88 -7.76 -6.37
N ASP A 456 -19.52 -8.90 -6.96
CA ASP A 456 -20.47 -10.01 -7.13
C ASP A 456 -20.84 -10.66 -5.78
N ALA A 457 -19.90 -10.74 -4.84
CA ALA A 457 -20.15 -11.30 -3.51
C ALA A 457 -20.96 -10.35 -2.59
N LEU A 458 -20.77 -9.03 -2.73
CA LEU A 458 -21.44 -8.01 -1.92
C LEU A 458 -22.74 -7.49 -2.56
N ARG A 459 -23.19 -8.10 -3.67
CA ARG A 459 -24.43 -7.73 -4.34
C ARG A 459 -25.64 -8.02 -3.43
N PRO A 460 -26.69 -7.17 -3.46
CA PRO A 460 -27.95 -7.48 -2.78
C PRO A 460 -28.55 -8.79 -3.30
N ALA A 461 -29.13 -9.58 -2.39
CA ALA A 461 -29.88 -10.77 -2.76
C ALA A 461 -31.11 -10.36 -3.58
N GLN A 462 -31.17 -10.77 -4.85
CA GLN A 462 -32.40 -10.62 -5.63
C GLN A 462 -33.44 -11.60 -5.09
N ALA A 463 -34.71 -11.18 -5.02
CA ALA A 463 -35.81 -11.91 -4.37
C ALA A 463 -36.06 -13.34 -4.88
N GLU A 464 -35.41 -13.76 -5.97
CA GLU A 464 -35.57 -15.06 -6.61
C GLU A 464 -34.33 -15.98 -6.49
N GLU A 465 -33.20 -15.48 -5.98
CA GLU A 465 -31.98 -16.28 -5.76
C GLU A 465 -31.78 -16.62 -4.29
N GLU A 466 -31.37 -17.88 -4.04
CA GLU A 466 -31.04 -18.47 -2.74
C GLU A 466 -29.76 -17.85 -2.10
N ASN A 467 -29.48 -16.56 -2.37
CA ASN A 467 -28.25 -15.92 -1.95
C ASN A 467 -28.45 -15.29 -0.56
N ARG A 468 -28.03 -16.01 0.47
CA ARG A 468 -28.04 -15.54 1.85
C ARG A 468 -27.05 -14.37 2.02
N ARG A 469 -27.47 -13.30 2.70
CA ARG A 469 -26.57 -12.21 3.13
C ARG A 469 -25.33 -12.77 3.83
N LEU A 470 -24.15 -12.31 3.42
CA LEU A 470 -22.88 -12.71 4.01
C LEU A 470 -22.83 -12.30 5.49
N SER A 471 -22.43 -13.23 6.36
CA SER A 471 -22.14 -12.90 7.75
C SER A 471 -20.80 -12.17 7.87
N PHE A 472 -20.54 -11.55 9.02
CA PHE A 472 -19.22 -10.95 9.31
C PHE A 472 -18.06 -11.92 9.06
N VAL A 473 -18.23 -13.21 9.38
CA VAL A 473 -17.20 -14.24 9.15
C VAL A 473 -17.00 -14.50 7.66
N ASP A 474 -18.10 -14.51 6.89
CA ASP A 474 -18.05 -14.66 5.45
C ASP A 474 -17.34 -13.47 4.79
N ILE A 475 -17.51 -12.25 5.31
CA ILE A 475 -16.79 -11.05 4.85
C ILE A 475 -15.28 -11.14 5.17
N VAL A 476 -14.91 -11.66 6.35
CA VAL A 476 -13.49 -11.92 6.70
C VAL A 476 -12.89 -12.96 5.75
N LYS A 477 -13.66 -14.01 5.41
CA LYS A 477 -13.23 -15.05 4.48
C LYS A 477 -13.11 -14.50 3.06
N LEU A 478 -14.09 -13.72 2.60
CA LEU A 478 -14.08 -13.02 1.32
C LEU A 478 -12.83 -12.14 1.18
N LEU A 479 -12.47 -11.40 2.23
CA LEU A 479 -11.22 -10.63 2.27
C LEU A 479 -9.99 -11.53 2.10
N ALA A 480 -9.94 -12.71 2.70
CA ALA A 480 -8.79 -13.62 2.60
C ALA A 480 -8.69 -14.33 1.23
N ASP A 481 -9.83 -14.52 0.56
CA ASP A 481 -9.92 -15.25 -0.71
C ASP A 481 -9.59 -14.39 -1.94
N VAL A 482 -9.37 -13.07 -1.77
CA VAL A 482 -8.98 -12.17 -2.87
C VAL A 482 -7.63 -12.55 -3.53
N PRO A 483 -7.52 -12.44 -4.87
CA PRO A 483 -6.32 -12.78 -5.64
C PRO A 483 -5.00 -12.16 -5.15
N GLU A 484 -5.04 -10.99 -4.50
CA GLU A 484 -3.86 -10.31 -3.95
C GLU A 484 -3.11 -11.17 -2.91
N TYR A 485 -3.80 -12.11 -2.25
CA TYR A 485 -3.17 -13.03 -1.31
C TYR A 485 -2.66 -14.32 -1.93
N LYS A 486 -2.83 -14.54 -3.24
CA LYS A 486 -2.30 -15.74 -3.92
C LYS A 486 -0.79 -15.90 -3.73
N GLN A 487 -0.06 -14.79 -3.59
CA GLN A 487 1.40 -14.80 -3.39
C GLN A 487 1.84 -14.86 -1.92
N MET A 488 0.91 -15.02 -0.97
CA MET A 488 1.27 -15.18 0.45
C MET A 488 2.18 -16.42 0.60
N PRO A 489 3.37 -16.29 1.22
CA PRO A 489 4.30 -17.41 1.30
C PRO A 489 3.71 -18.52 2.16
N VAL A 490 3.63 -19.72 1.61
CA VAL A 490 3.41 -20.96 2.35
C VAL A 490 4.71 -21.76 2.27
N ARG A 491 5.30 -22.08 3.42
CA ARG A 491 6.62 -22.71 3.51
C ARG A 491 6.50 -24.22 3.70
N HIS A 492 7.61 -24.93 3.51
CA HIS A 492 7.67 -26.38 3.73
C HIS A 492 7.27 -26.72 5.18
N ASN A 493 6.44 -27.76 5.36
CA ASN A 493 5.86 -28.19 6.64
C ASN A 493 4.89 -27.20 7.31
N GLU A 494 4.52 -26.08 6.67
CA GLU A 494 3.49 -25.19 7.23
C GLU A 494 2.08 -25.76 7.09
N ASP A 495 1.88 -26.82 6.32
CA ASP A 495 0.63 -27.59 6.25
C ASP A 495 0.25 -28.16 7.63
N ASN A 496 1.17 -28.83 8.30
CA ASN A 496 0.95 -29.35 9.66
C ASN A 496 0.77 -28.21 10.67
N LEU A 497 1.55 -27.13 10.54
CA LEU A 497 1.42 -25.96 11.42
C LEU A 497 0.09 -25.25 11.22
N ASN A 498 -0.42 -25.14 9.99
CA ASN A 498 -1.72 -24.55 9.69
C ASN A 498 -2.85 -25.42 10.23
N ALA A 499 -2.74 -26.74 10.13
CA ALA A 499 -3.72 -27.67 10.70
C ALA A 499 -3.78 -27.54 12.23
N ASP A 500 -2.62 -27.57 12.90
CA ASP A 500 -2.52 -27.38 14.35
C ASP A 500 -3.02 -26.00 14.78
N PHE A 501 -2.68 -24.95 14.01
CA PHE A 501 -3.09 -23.58 14.31
C PHE A 501 -4.60 -23.39 14.12
N SER A 502 -5.20 -24.06 13.13
CA SER A 502 -6.64 -24.06 12.90
C SER A 502 -7.42 -24.63 14.09
N ALA A 503 -6.84 -25.57 14.86
CA ALA A 503 -7.51 -26.13 16.03
C ALA A 503 -7.69 -25.10 17.17
N ILE A 504 -6.88 -24.03 17.18
CA ILE A 504 -6.94 -22.94 18.16
C ILE A 504 -7.82 -21.78 17.65
N CYS A 505 -7.99 -21.68 16.33
CA CYS A 505 -8.75 -20.62 15.69
C CYS A 505 -10.27 -20.82 15.90
N PRO A 506 -11.02 -19.77 16.29
CA PRO A 506 -12.47 -19.89 16.51
C PRO A 506 -13.28 -20.26 15.26
N TYR A 507 -12.83 -19.84 14.07
CA TYR A 507 -13.51 -20.14 12.81
C TYR A 507 -12.82 -21.30 12.09
N PRO A 508 -13.57 -22.38 11.78
CA PRO A 508 -13.03 -23.55 11.14
C PRO A 508 -12.65 -23.25 9.69
N ILE A 509 -11.69 -24.02 9.18
CA ILE A 509 -11.28 -24.02 7.77
C ILE A 509 -11.63 -25.35 7.13
N ASP A 510 -11.69 -25.38 5.80
CA ASP A 510 -11.72 -26.64 5.07
C ASP A 510 -10.34 -27.31 5.11
N ALA A 511 -10.28 -28.53 5.65
CA ALA A 511 -9.07 -29.32 5.77
C ALA A 511 -8.40 -29.61 4.41
N SER A 512 -9.14 -29.56 3.30
CA SER A 512 -8.58 -29.74 1.95
C SER A 512 -7.68 -28.59 1.50
N THR A 513 -7.84 -27.40 2.11
CA THR A 513 -7.21 -26.14 1.67
C THR A 513 -6.07 -25.68 2.58
N VAL A 514 -5.58 -26.52 3.48
CA VAL A 514 -4.59 -26.13 4.52
C VAL A 514 -3.25 -25.64 3.96
N ASN A 515 -2.90 -26.06 2.75
CA ASN A 515 -1.72 -25.60 2.01
C ASN A 515 -1.96 -24.32 1.18
N SER A 516 -3.20 -23.80 1.16
CA SER A 516 -3.55 -22.62 0.37
C SER A 516 -3.05 -21.34 1.04
N PRO A 517 -2.51 -20.39 0.25
CA PRO A 517 -2.15 -19.06 0.75
C PRO A 517 -3.35 -18.27 1.29
N HIS A 518 -4.55 -18.50 0.74
CA HIS A 518 -5.80 -17.88 1.21
C HIS A 518 -6.19 -18.39 2.59
N THR A 519 -6.14 -19.71 2.81
CA THR A 519 -6.40 -20.34 4.11
C THR A 519 -5.43 -19.86 5.17
N LYS A 520 -4.14 -19.77 4.84
CA LYS A 520 -3.15 -19.18 5.73
C LYS A 520 -3.50 -17.72 6.07
N THR A 521 -3.89 -16.92 5.09
CA THR A 521 -4.29 -15.52 5.30
C THR A 521 -5.51 -15.41 6.21
N PHE A 522 -6.52 -16.26 6.03
CA PHE A 522 -7.69 -16.32 6.90
C PHE A 522 -7.32 -16.66 8.35
N LEU A 523 -6.46 -17.67 8.57
CA LEU A 523 -5.94 -18.01 9.89
C LEU A 523 -5.17 -16.83 10.52
N LEU A 524 -4.39 -16.08 9.73
CA LEU A 524 -3.67 -14.90 10.22
C LEU A 524 -4.62 -13.75 10.61
N PHE A 525 -5.70 -13.50 9.86
CA PHE A 525 -6.70 -12.51 10.28
C PHE A 525 -7.40 -12.91 11.57
N GLN A 526 -7.71 -14.20 11.75
CA GLN A 526 -8.20 -14.70 13.04
C GLN A 526 -7.17 -14.49 14.14
N ALA A 527 -5.89 -14.79 13.88
CA ALA A 527 -4.80 -14.55 14.81
C ALA A 527 -4.76 -13.09 15.27
N GLN A 528 -4.96 -12.14 14.36
CA GLN A 528 -5.00 -10.71 14.66
C GLN A 528 -6.23 -10.33 15.50
N MET A 529 -7.44 -10.70 15.07
CA MET A 529 -8.69 -10.31 15.76
C MET A 529 -8.81 -10.94 17.15
N PHE A 530 -8.39 -12.20 17.28
CA PHE A 530 -8.46 -12.94 18.54
C PHE A 530 -7.17 -12.86 19.36
N GLN A 531 -6.10 -12.27 18.82
CA GLN A 531 -4.78 -12.16 19.46
C GLN A 531 -4.22 -13.52 19.87
N LEU A 532 -4.29 -14.48 18.93
CA LEU A 532 -3.83 -15.84 19.15
C LEU A 532 -2.30 -15.90 19.06
N PRO A 533 -1.64 -16.78 19.84
CA PRO A 533 -0.22 -17.03 19.67
C PRO A 533 0.03 -17.67 18.31
N VAL A 534 0.84 -17.03 17.48
CA VAL A 534 1.23 -17.60 16.17
C VAL A 534 2.25 -18.73 16.34
N PRO A 535 2.27 -19.75 15.46
CA PRO A 535 3.10 -20.94 15.66
C PRO A 535 4.62 -20.66 15.63
N ILE A 536 5.04 -19.81 14.70
CA ILE A 536 6.45 -19.46 14.47
C ILE A 536 6.60 -17.97 14.19
N ALA A 537 7.81 -17.44 14.37
CA ALA A 537 8.09 -16.02 14.21
C ALA A 537 7.75 -15.48 12.80
N ASP A 538 7.90 -16.31 11.76
CA ASP A 538 7.62 -15.94 10.37
C ASP A 538 6.14 -15.59 10.11
N TYR A 539 5.21 -16.16 10.88
CA TYR A 539 3.78 -15.82 10.77
C TYR A 539 3.53 -14.36 11.18
N ASN A 540 4.37 -13.76 12.02
CA ASN A 540 4.28 -12.33 12.33
C ASN A 540 4.65 -11.46 11.13
N THR A 541 5.61 -11.88 10.30
CA THR A 541 5.97 -11.15 9.08
C THR A 541 4.92 -11.33 8.00
N ASP A 542 4.34 -12.53 7.90
CA ASP A 542 3.27 -12.83 6.97
C ASP A 542 2.00 -12.05 7.35
N LEU A 543 1.66 -11.98 8.65
CA LEU A 543 0.54 -11.18 9.15
C LEU A 543 0.68 -9.69 8.81
N LYS A 544 1.87 -9.11 8.97
CA LYS A 544 2.11 -7.70 8.61
C LYS A 544 1.89 -7.46 7.11
N SER A 545 2.34 -8.39 6.29
CA SER A 545 2.17 -8.35 4.83
C SER A 545 0.69 -8.51 4.46
N ALA A 546 -0.04 -9.38 5.16
CA ALA A 546 -1.48 -9.54 5.00
C ALA A 546 -2.23 -8.25 5.35
N LEU A 547 -1.94 -7.66 6.52
CA LEU A 547 -2.58 -6.43 6.98
C LEU A 547 -2.28 -5.21 6.09
N ASP A 548 -1.12 -5.18 5.42
CA ASP A 548 -0.77 -4.12 4.47
C ASP A 548 -1.70 -4.09 3.26
N ASN A 549 -2.00 -5.26 2.71
CA ASN A 549 -2.94 -5.40 1.60
C ASN A 549 -4.39 -5.27 2.07
N ALA A 550 -4.72 -5.71 3.29
CA ALA A 550 -6.09 -5.70 3.79
C ALA A 550 -6.70 -4.29 3.80
N MET A 551 -5.92 -3.27 4.16
CA MET A 551 -6.45 -1.90 4.30
C MET A 551 -6.91 -1.31 2.96
N ARG A 552 -6.21 -1.58 1.85
CA ARG A 552 -6.61 -1.12 0.52
C ARG A 552 -7.80 -1.91 -0.04
N ILE A 553 -7.85 -3.21 0.26
CA ILE A 553 -8.93 -4.08 -0.20
C ILE A 553 -10.23 -3.76 0.55
N LEU A 554 -10.17 -3.53 1.86
CA LEU A 554 -11.34 -3.10 2.63
C LEU A 554 -11.84 -1.71 2.20
N GLN A 555 -10.95 -0.80 1.78
CA GLN A 555 -11.37 0.48 1.21
C GLN A 555 -12.13 0.26 -0.10
N ALA A 556 -11.62 -0.61 -0.98
CA ALA A 556 -12.32 -0.98 -2.21
C ALA A 556 -13.68 -1.64 -1.93
N MET A 557 -13.78 -2.53 -0.94
CA MET A 557 -15.06 -3.13 -0.52
C MET A 557 -16.05 -2.06 -0.08
N LEU A 558 -15.60 -1.07 0.70
CA LEU A 558 -16.45 0.04 1.16
C LEU A 558 -16.91 0.94 0.01
N ASP A 559 -16.03 1.23 -0.94
CA ASP A 559 -16.35 2.02 -2.13
C ASP A 559 -17.36 1.26 -3.02
N ILE A 560 -17.22 -0.07 -3.15
CA ILE A 560 -18.21 -0.93 -3.84
C ILE A 560 -19.56 -0.89 -3.12
N CYS A 561 -19.60 -1.05 -1.80
CA CYS A 561 -20.85 -0.92 -1.04
C CYS A 561 -21.51 0.46 -1.22
N THR A 562 -20.71 1.51 -1.42
CA THR A 562 -21.21 2.87 -1.67
C THR A 562 -21.83 2.98 -3.06
N GLU A 563 -21.21 2.39 -4.09
CA GLU A 563 -21.74 2.39 -5.46
C GLU A 563 -23.02 1.54 -5.58
N GLU A 564 -23.10 0.42 -4.85
CA GLU A 564 -24.25 -0.50 -4.83
C GLU A 564 -25.31 -0.14 -3.76
N ALA A 565 -25.14 1.00 -3.08
CA ALA A 565 -26.02 1.51 -2.01
C ALA A 565 -26.31 0.52 -0.87
N GLN A 566 -25.34 -0.31 -0.47
CA GLN A 566 -25.50 -1.35 0.57
C GLN A 566 -25.04 -0.86 1.96
N LEU A 567 -25.97 -0.44 2.84
CA LEU A 567 -25.64 0.13 4.14
C LEU A 567 -25.03 -0.89 5.10
N ARG A 568 -25.69 -2.03 5.32
CA ARG A 568 -25.22 -3.04 6.28
C ARG A 568 -23.86 -3.62 5.92
N TYR A 569 -23.60 -3.90 4.64
CA TYR A 569 -22.28 -4.36 4.21
C TYR A 569 -21.22 -3.27 4.41
N ALA A 570 -21.52 -1.99 4.16
CA ALA A 570 -20.61 -0.90 4.45
C ALA A 570 -20.25 -0.86 5.96
N LEU A 571 -21.23 -1.01 6.85
CA LEU A 571 -21.01 -1.07 8.30
C LEU A 571 -20.17 -2.29 8.71
N ASP A 572 -20.43 -3.47 8.17
CA ASP A 572 -19.65 -4.69 8.46
C ASP A 572 -18.19 -4.57 7.97
N VAL A 573 -17.96 -3.94 6.82
CA VAL A 573 -16.61 -3.67 6.28
C VAL A 573 -15.87 -2.67 7.16
N ILE A 574 -16.53 -1.61 7.64
CA ILE A 574 -15.94 -0.64 8.58
C ILE A 574 -15.63 -1.32 9.93
N LEU A 575 -16.52 -2.18 10.41
CA LEU A 575 -16.28 -2.97 11.61
C LEU A 575 -15.04 -3.87 11.44
N LEU A 576 -14.86 -4.49 10.26
CA LEU A 576 -13.69 -5.30 9.96
C LEU A 576 -12.40 -4.46 9.91
N PHE A 577 -12.43 -3.25 9.35
CA PHE A 577 -11.33 -2.27 9.43
C PHE A 577 -10.88 -2.07 10.88
N GLN A 578 -11.82 -1.72 11.76
CA GLN A 578 -11.55 -1.47 13.17
C GLN A 578 -11.01 -2.71 13.89
N CYS A 579 -11.58 -3.89 13.60
CA CYS A 579 -11.18 -5.16 14.21
C CYS A 579 -9.73 -5.52 13.89
N LEU A 580 -9.33 -5.41 12.61
CA LEU A 580 -7.96 -5.69 12.19
C LEU A 580 -6.96 -4.67 12.76
N ILE A 581 -7.32 -3.38 12.80
CA ILE A 581 -6.42 -2.32 13.31
C ILE A 581 -6.26 -2.41 14.83
N GLN A 582 -7.34 -2.63 15.59
CA GLN A 582 -7.28 -2.71 17.05
C GLN A 582 -6.87 -4.11 17.57
N ALA A 583 -6.74 -5.09 16.68
CA ALA A 583 -6.53 -6.50 17.02
C ALA A 583 -7.63 -6.98 17.98
N THR A 584 -8.89 -6.81 17.58
CA THR A 584 -10.07 -7.19 18.37
C THR A 584 -11.11 -7.85 17.49
N HIS A 585 -12.18 -8.36 18.11
CA HIS A 585 -13.28 -9.04 17.44
C HIS A 585 -14.61 -8.49 17.97
N PRO A 586 -15.69 -8.39 17.17
CA PRO A 586 -16.97 -7.81 17.62
C PRO A 586 -17.57 -8.53 18.83
N ALA A 587 -17.42 -9.86 18.91
CA ALA A 587 -17.87 -10.66 20.05
C ALA A 587 -17.04 -10.47 21.34
N ARG A 588 -15.98 -9.66 21.33
CA ARG A 588 -15.12 -9.37 22.50
C ARG A 588 -15.39 -7.97 23.00
N SER A 589 -15.28 -7.77 24.32
CA SER A 589 -15.39 -6.43 24.92
C SER A 589 -14.33 -5.48 24.34
N SER A 590 -14.77 -4.30 23.88
CA SER A 590 -13.91 -3.22 23.35
C SER A 590 -12.87 -2.72 24.36
N LEU A 591 -13.09 -2.97 25.67
CA LEU A 591 -12.12 -2.69 26.72
C LEU A 591 -10.77 -3.39 26.50
N ARG A 592 -10.75 -4.51 25.78
CA ARG A 592 -9.52 -5.27 25.46
C ARG A 592 -8.57 -4.55 24.49
N ALA A 593 -8.96 -3.39 23.95
CA ALA A 593 -8.06 -2.50 23.26
C ALA A 593 -6.88 -2.06 24.16
N LEU A 594 -7.14 -1.81 25.45
CA LEU A 594 -6.15 -1.33 26.43
C LEU A 594 -5.24 -2.47 26.92
N LYS A 595 -3.96 -2.17 27.14
CA LYS A 595 -2.91 -3.18 27.39
C LYS A 595 -3.21 -4.09 28.58
N HIS A 596 -3.60 -3.53 29.72
CA HIS A 596 -3.85 -4.29 30.95
C HIS A 596 -5.24 -4.91 31.02
N LEU A 597 -6.19 -4.43 30.20
CA LEU A 597 -7.53 -5.00 30.10
C LEU A 597 -7.60 -6.14 29.09
N ARG A 598 -6.70 -6.14 28.11
CA ARG A 598 -6.51 -7.19 27.12
C ARG A 598 -6.28 -8.57 27.72
N SER A 599 -5.39 -8.66 28.70
CA SER A 599 -5.07 -9.89 29.44
C SER A 599 -5.77 -9.97 30.79
N ALA A 600 -6.78 -9.13 31.03
CA ALA A 600 -7.51 -9.16 32.30
C ALA A 600 -8.39 -10.41 32.39
N GLU A 601 -8.41 -11.00 33.59
CA GLU A 601 -9.32 -12.07 33.95
C GLU A 601 -10.78 -11.67 33.68
N PRO A 602 -11.63 -12.59 33.18
CA PRO A 602 -13.04 -12.32 32.92
C PRO A 602 -13.78 -11.76 34.15
N SER A 603 -13.36 -12.15 35.36
CA SER A 603 -13.92 -11.64 36.61
C SER A 603 -13.72 -10.13 36.80
N ARG A 604 -12.57 -9.57 36.37
CA ARG A 604 -12.29 -8.13 36.43
C ARG A 604 -13.15 -7.34 35.45
N LEU A 605 -13.32 -7.86 34.23
CA LEU A 605 -14.19 -7.26 33.22
C LEU A 605 -15.67 -7.31 33.66
N ARG A 606 -16.11 -8.41 34.28
CA ARG A 606 -17.45 -8.50 34.89
C ARG A 606 -17.64 -7.46 35.99
N ARG A 607 -16.66 -7.27 36.88
CA ARG A 607 -16.73 -6.22 37.91
C ARG A 607 -16.81 -4.82 37.32
N LEU A 608 -16.07 -4.51 36.26
CA LEU A 608 -16.20 -3.25 35.53
C LEU A 608 -17.62 -3.06 34.98
N SER A 609 -18.20 -4.11 34.40
CA SER A 609 -19.59 -4.11 33.93
C SER A 609 -20.59 -3.84 35.07
N CYS A 610 -20.41 -4.48 36.23
CA CYS A 610 -21.23 -4.19 37.43
C CYS A 610 -21.05 -2.76 37.98
N LEU A 611 -19.95 -2.09 37.65
CA LEU A 611 -19.69 -0.69 37.99
C LEU A 611 -20.16 0.29 36.89
N GLY A 612 -20.91 -0.20 35.89
CA GLY A 612 -21.48 0.61 34.80
C GLY A 612 -20.52 0.83 33.61
N ILE A 613 -19.40 0.10 33.54
CA ILE A 613 -18.45 0.18 32.42
C ILE A 613 -18.61 -1.07 31.54
N HIS A 614 -19.46 -0.98 30.53
CA HIS A 614 -19.76 -2.09 29.62
C HIS A 614 -18.82 -2.15 28.40
N SER A 615 -18.38 -0.99 27.92
CA SER A 615 -17.54 -0.85 26.73
C SER A 615 -16.50 0.27 26.91
N LEU A 616 -15.59 0.39 25.94
CA LEU A 616 -14.52 1.39 25.93
C LEU A 616 -15.03 2.85 26.02
N PRO A 617 -16.06 3.28 25.28
CA PRO A 617 -16.67 4.61 25.43
C PRO A 617 -16.99 4.99 26.87
N PHE A 618 -17.65 4.11 27.63
CA PHE A 618 -18.01 4.38 29.02
C PHE A 618 -16.77 4.70 29.86
N LEU A 619 -15.66 4.00 29.62
CA LEU A 619 -14.42 4.24 30.34
C LEU A 619 -13.68 5.50 29.87
N VAL A 620 -13.72 5.79 28.56
CA VAL A 620 -13.10 6.99 27.95
C VAL A 620 -13.80 8.27 28.41
N GLU A 621 -15.13 8.25 28.50
CA GLU A 621 -15.97 9.38 28.94
C GLU A 621 -16.11 9.46 30.47
N HIS A 622 -15.66 8.45 31.22
CA HIS A 622 -15.81 8.42 32.68
C HIS A 622 -15.06 9.60 33.35
N LYS A 623 -15.71 10.25 34.32
CA LYS A 623 -15.11 11.40 35.05
C LYS A 623 -13.89 11.00 35.87
N CYS A 624 -13.94 9.84 36.54
CA CYS A 624 -12.89 9.34 37.45
C CYS A 624 -12.53 7.88 37.14
N PRO A 625 -11.87 7.56 36.01
CA PRO A 625 -11.62 6.17 35.59
C PRO A 625 -10.72 5.42 36.60
N ALA A 626 -9.78 6.12 37.24
CA ALA A 626 -8.89 5.52 38.23
C ALA A 626 -9.64 4.87 39.41
N ALA A 627 -10.68 5.54 39.94
CA ALA A 627 -11.44 5.03 41.06
C ALA A 627 -12.21 3.74 40.71
N VAL A 628 -12.74 3.66 39.49
CA VAL A 628 -13.48 2.48 39.01
C VAL A 628 -12.54 1.31 38.76
N LEU A 629 -11.36 1.56 38.17
CA LEU A 629 -10.33 0.54 37.95
C LEU A 629 -9.80 -0.03 39.27
N LEU A 630 -9.54 0.80 40.28
CA LEU A 630 -9.15 0.32 41.62
C LEU A 630 -10.25 -0.54 42.25
N LYS A 631 -11.52 -0.09 42.19
CA LYS A 631 -12.67 -0.88 42.68
C LYS A 631 -12.84 -2.21 41.93
N ALA A 632 -12.48 -2.28 40.65
CA ALA A 632 -12.48 -3.52 39.88
C ALA A 632 -11.30 -4.47 40.22
N GLY A 633 -10.34 -4.01 41.02
CA GLY A 633 -9.20 -4.80 41.51
C GLY A 633 -7.94 -4.71 40.66
N PHE A 634 -7.74 -3.60 39.93
CA PHE A 634 -6.47 -3.28 39.30
C PHE A 634 -5.49 -2.62 40.30
N THR A 635 -4.19 -2.83 40.13
CA THR A 635 -3.16 -2.20 40.98
C THR A 635 -3.01 -0.72 40.63
N ASP A 636 -2.42 0.08 41.53
CA ASP A 636 -2.17 1.51 41.26
C ASP A 636 -1.33 1.71 39.99
N LYS A 637 -0.32 0.87 39.78
CA LYS A 637 0.50 0.89 38.57
C LYS A 637 -0.31 0.62 37.31
N HIS A 638 -1.10 -0.46 37.29
CA HIS A 638 -1.94 -0.79 36.12
C HIS A 638 -2.99 0.29 35.87
N THR A 639 -3.61 0.80 36.92
CA THR A 639 -4.59 1.88 36.85
C THR A 639 -3.99 3.15 36.24
N HIS A 640 -2.79 3.55 36.69
CA HIS A 640 -2.09 4.70 36.13
C HIS A 640 -1.78 4.49 34.64
N GLU A 641 -1.21 3.33 34.27
CA GLU A 641 -0.90 3.02 32.87
C GLU A 641 -2.15 3.00 31.97
N ILE A 642 -3.28 2.44 32.44
CA ILE A 642 -4.57 2.48 31.71
C ILE A 642 -5.05 3.93 31.54
N CYS A 643 -5.00 4.74 32.61
CA CYS A 643 -5.39 6.15 32.54
C CYS A 643 -4.53 6.95 31.55
N GLU A 644 -3.23 6.67 31.45
CA GLU A 644 -2.36 7.29 30.44
C GLU A 644 -2.69 6.84 29.01
N GLU A 645 -3.13 5.59 28.81
CA GLU A 645 -3.65 5.12 27.52
C GLU A 645 -4.97 5.79 27.16
N LEU A 646 -5.91 5.93 28.11
CA LEU A 646 -7.22 6.54 27.89
C LEU A 646 -7.12 7.99 27.40
N LYS A 647 -6.11 8.76 27.85
CA LYS A 647 -5.87 10.13 27.37
C LYS A 647 -5.58 10.20 25.86
N LYS A 648 -5.15 9.10 25.25
CA LYS A 648 -4.79 9.04 23.82
C LYS A 648 -6.01 8.79 22.93
N PHE A 649 -7.15 8.38 23.48
CA PHE A 649 -8.37 8.14 22.71
C PHE A 649 -9.09 9.46 22.44
N PRO A 650 -9.66 9.66 21.23
CA PRO A 650 -10.44 10.84 20.93
C PRO A 650 -11.79 10.83 21.67
N ARG A 651 -12.19 11.99 22.19
CA ARG A 651 -13.52 12.24 22.74
C ARG A 651 -14.31 13.09 21.76
N LEU A 652 -14.97 12.42 20.83
CA LEU A 652 -15.68 13.06 19.72
C LEU A 652 -17.04 13.59 20.15
N ARG A 653 -17.32 14.86 19.83
CA ARG A 653 -18.64 15.47 19.87
C ARG A 653 -19.12 15.71 18.45
N VAL A 654 -20.32 15.25 18.16
CA VAL A 654 -21.00 15.45 16.88
C VAL A 654 -22.12 16.46 17.09
N SER A 655 -22.42 17.27 16.09
CA SER A 655 -23.57 18.17 16.09
C SER A 655 -24.12 18.26 14.68
N THR A 656 -25.43 18.11 14.53
CA THR A 656 -26.12 18.09 13.24
C THR A 656 -27.00 19.33 13.09
N ARG A 657 -27.07 19.88 11.87
CA ARG A 657 -27.95 20.98 11.49
C ARG A 657 -28.58 20.67 10.14
N LEU A 658 -29.91 20.72 10.07
CA LEU A 658 -30.66 20.48 8.83
C LEU A 658 -31.19 21.80 8.27
N PHE A 659 -30.99 22.02 6.98
CA PHE A 659 -31.47 23.17 6.22
C PHE A 659 -32.33 22.70 5.05
N VAL A 660 -33.33 23.50 4.67
CA VAL A 660 -34.07 23.34 3.42
C VAL A 660 -33.45 24.28 2.40
N LYS A 661 -33.14 23.77 1.20
CA LYS A 661 -32.63 24.56 0.09
C LYS A 661 -33.84 25.21 -0.60
N GLU A 662 -33.99 26.52 -0.47
CA GLU A 662 -35.00 27.24 -1.24
C GLU A 662 -34.54 27.31 -2.71
N ALA A 663 -35.45 27.00 -3.64
CA ALA A 663 -35.17 27.08 -5.06
C ALA A 663 -34.86 28.54 -5.43
N GLU A 664 -33.66 28.82 -5.94
CA GLU A 664 -33.34 30.11 -6.54
C GLU A 664 -34.26 30.32 -7.76
N GLY A 665 -35.28 31.17 -7.61
CA GLY A 665 -36.21 31.49 -8.68
C GLY A 665 -36.81 32.88 -8.52
N ALA A 666 -36.39 33.78 -9.41
CA ALA A 666 -37.09 35.02 -9.81
C ALA A 666 -37.15 36.19 -8.81
N SER A 667 -36.09 37.01 -8.80
CA SER A 667 -36.26 38.44 -9.07
C SER A 667 -34.96 39.00 -9.65
N ASP A 668 -35.03 39.51 -10.87
CA ASP A 668 -34.09 40.50 -11.38
C ASP A 668 -34.23 41.74 -10.48
N ASP A 669 -33.35 41.88 -9.50
CA ASP A 669 -32.89 43.18 -9.02
C ASP A 669 -31.62 42.95 -8.21
N GLU A 670 -30.54 43.59 -8.64
CA GLU A 670 -29.26 43.69 -7.93
C GLU A 670 -29.47 44.34 -6.56
N ALA A 671 -29.83 43.53 -5.55
CA ALA A 671 -29.77 43.92 -4.16
C ALA A 671 -28.63 43.17 -3.48
N VAL A 672 -27.58 43.93 -3.16
CA VAL A 672 -26.52 43.55 -2.23
C VAL A 672 -27.18 43.07 -0.94
N PHE A 673 -27.25 41.75 -0.76
CA PHE A 673 -27.73 41.15 0.47
C PHE A 673 -26.55 40.56 1.25
N GLU A 674 -26.11 41.32 2.26
CA GLU A 674 -25.58 40.75 3.50
C GLU A 674 -26.71 39.92 4.15
N HIS A 675 -26.88 38.68 3.70
CA HIS A 675 -27.73 37.73 4.39
C HIS A 675 -26.88 36.80 5.25
N SER A 676 -27.13 36.87 6.56
CA SER A 676 -26.74 35.84 7.50
C SER A 676 -27.21 34.48 6.96
N PRO A 677 -26.42 33.40 7.12
CA PRO A 677 -26.81 32.08 6.62
C PRO A 677 -28.21 31.71 7.17
N PRO A 678 -29.06 31.02 6.38
CA PRO A 678 -30.40 30.62 6.80
C PRO A 678 -30.35 29.91 8.15
N GLN A 679 -31.34 30.18 9.02
CA GLN A 679 -31.38 29.52 10.33
C GLN A 679 -31.67 28.02 10.13
N PRO A 680 -30.94 27.12 10.83
CA PRO A 680 -31.21 25.69 10.75
C PRO A 680 -32.61 25.39 11.28
N LEU A 681 -33.34 24.46 10.65
CA LEU A 681 -34.65 24.01 11.11
C LEU A 681 -34.59 23.52 12.57
N ARG A 682 -33.50 22.84 12.93
CA ARG A 682 -33.16 22.45 14.32
C ARG A 682 -31.69 22.03 14.44
N GLN A 683 -31.18 22.01 15.68
CA GLN A 683 -29.82 21.57 16.03
C GLN A 683 -29.88 20.33 16.93
N GLY A 684 -29.19 19.26 16.55
CA GLY A 684 -28.90 18.12 17.42
C GLY A 684 -27.65 18.35 18.26
N ASP A 685 -27.67 17.93 19.52
CA ASP A 685 -26.49 17.98 20.39
C ASP A 685 -25.59 16.74 20.29
N GLY A 686 -26.01 15.77 19.45
CA GLY A 686 -25.22 14.63 18.99
C GLY A 686 -25.03 13.58 20.07
N ARG A 687 -26.08 13.36 20.88
CA ARG A 687 -26.12 12.24 21.82
C ARG A 687 -26.57 10.98 21.10
N GLU A 688 -25.95 9.87 21.47
CA GLU A 688 -26.34 8.53 20.99
C GLU A 688 -27.82 8.26 21.34
N GLY A 689 -28.61 7.89 20.33
CA GLY A 689 -30.06 7.66 20.46
C GLY A 689 -30.91 8.94 20.52
N GLU A 690 -30.37 10.10 20.15
CA GLU A 690 -31.17 11.32 19.94
C GLU A 690 -31.96 11.20 18.63
N THR A 691 -33.29 11.13 18.71
CA THR A 691 -34.17 11.21 17.54
C THR A 691 -34.56 12.66 17.26
N LEU A 692 -34.08 13.22 16.16
CA LEU A 692 -34.44 14.57 15.72
C LEU A 692 -35.65 14.52 14.79
N VAL A 693 -36.78 15.09 15.22
CA VAL A 693 -37.99 15.18 14.39
C VAL A 693 -38.02 16.50 13.61
N HIS A 694 -38.13 16.43 12.29
CA HIS A 694 -38.19 17.56 11.36
C HIS A 694 -39.48 17.50 10.53
N THR A 695 -40.08 18.65 10.22
CA THR A 695 -41.22 18.75 9.28
C THR A 695 -40.78 19.57 8.07
N VAL A 696 -40.97 19.02 6.86
CA VAL A 696 -40.53 19.61 5.59
C VAL A 696 -41.60 19.47 4.52
N ARG A 697 -41.56 20.29 3.46
CA ARG A 697 -42.45 20.11 2.31
C ARG A 697 -42.10 18.82 1.56
N PRO A 698 -43.09 18.12 0.96
CA PRO A 698 -42.81 17.01 0.05
C PRO A 698 -41.90 17.46 -1.11
N GLY A 699 -40.94 16.62 -1.51
CA GLY A 699 -39.99 16.93 -2.58
C GLY A 699 -38.95 18.03 -2.26
N ALA A 700 -38.86 18.50 -1.00
CA ALA A 700 -37.90 19.53 -0.62
C ALA A 700 -36.46 19.01 -0.67
N ASP A 701 -35.55 19.80 -1.25
CA ASP A 701 -34.11 19.55 -1.18
C ASP A 701 -33.58 19.92 0.20
N LEU A 702 -32.91 18.96 0.83
CA LEU A 702 -32.39 19.06 2.19
C LEU A 702 -30.88 19.06 2.19
N HIS A 703 -30.31 19.89 3.06
CA HIS A 703 -28.88 19.98 3.32
C HIS A 703 -28.62 19.67 4.79
N LEU A 704 -28.01 18.52 5.06
CA LEU A 704 -27.61 18.11 6.41
C LEU A 704 -26.14 18.44 6.61
N GLU A 705 -25.86 19.32 7.57
CA GLU A 705 -24.52 19.73 7.95
C GLU A 705 -24.11 19.04 9.26
N VAL A 706 -23.00 18.32 9.23
CA VAL A 706 -22.46 17.56 10.37
C VAL A 706 -21.14 18.18 10.79
N SER A 707 -21.09 18.69 12.02
CA SER A 707 -19.89 19.25 12.64
C SER A 707 -19.33 18.28 13.68
N LEU A 708 -18.05 17.94 13.54
CA LEU A 708 -17.32 17.04 14.41
C LEU A 708 -16.24 17.83 15.16
N LYS A 709 -16.13 17.64 16.48
CA LYS A 709 -15.14 18.31 17.32
C LYS A 709 -14.59 17.38 18.39
N TYR A 710 -13.26 17.35 18.56
CA TYR A 710 -12.66 16.72 19.72
C TYR A 710 -12.79 17.61 20.95
N SER A 711 -13.33 17.05 22.03
CA SER A 711 -13.40 17.71 23.34
C SER A 711 -12.09 17.62 24.12
N ASN A 712 -11.20 16.69 23.74
CA ASN A 712 -9.83 16.58 24.23
C ASN A 712 -8.80 16.91 23.13
N LEU A 713 -7.51 16.89 23.48
CA LEU A 713 -6.40 16.90 22.52
C LEU A 713 -5.84 15.48 22.35
N PRO A 714 -6.43 14.64 21.49
CA PRO A 714 -5.83 13.35 21.18
C PRO A 714 -4.51 13.55 20.40
N PRO A 715 -3.57 12.60 20.48
CA PRO A 715 -2.37 12.61 19.67
C PRO A 715 -2.70 12.55 18.17
N GLN A 716 -1.86 13.14 17.33
CA GLN A 716 -2.03 13.07 15.87
C GLN A 716 -1.91 11.63 15.35
N VAL A 717 -1.00 10.85 15.93
CA VAL A 717 -0.89 9.41 15.66
C VAL A 717 -1.88 8.67 16.55
N ALA A 718 -2.76 7.89 15.93
CA ALA A 718 -3.77 7.11 16.61
C ALA A 718 -3.14 6.04 17.52
N PHE A 719 -3.83 5.72 18.61
CA PHE A 719 -3.38 4.68 19.53
C PHE A 719 -3.75 3.29 18.99
N THR A 720 -2.79 2.64 18.34
CA THR A 720 -2.95 1.31 17.71
C THR A 720 -1.78 0.38 18.08
N PRO A 721 -1.71 -0.10 19.34
CA PRO A 721 -0.51 -0.77 19.86
C PRO A 721 -0.16 -2.11 19.18
N ASN A 722 -1.08 -2.74 18.45
CA ASN A 722 -0.86 -4.02 17.76
C ASN A 722 -1.08 -3.93 16.25
N PHE A 723 -1.18 -2.71 15.74
CA PHE A 723 -1.07 -2.47 14.32
C PHE A 723 0.39 -2.13 14.01
N HIS A 724 0.94 -2.73 12.96
CA HIS A 724 2.36 -2.62 12.64
C HIS A 724 2.73 -1.28 11.99
N LYS A 725 1.74 -0.53 11.49
CA LYS A 725 1.91 0.81 10.91
C LYS A 725 1.33 1.88 11.82
N GLN A 726 1.92 3.07 11.75
CA GLN A 726 1.31 4.25 12.36
C GLN A 726 0.17 4.74 11.47
N LYS A 727 -0.94 5.15 12.09
CA LYS A 727 -2.13 5.64 11.40
C LYS A 727 -2.63 6.91 12.08
N THR A 728 -3.26 7.79 11.33
CA THR A 728 -4.03 8.93 11.85
C THR A 728 -5.49 8.52 11.98
N ALA A 729 -6.18 8.97 13.04
CA ALA A 729 -7.60 8.66 13.20
C ALA A 729 -8.45 9.44 12.19
N GLY A 730 -9.22 8.72 11.39
CA GLY A 730 -10.26 9.23 10.50
C GLY A 730 -11.65 8.73 10.92
N TRP A 731 -12.66 9.32 10.30
CA TRP A 731 -14.06 8.99 10.56
C TRP A 731 -14.82 8.85 9.25
N PHE A 732 -15.66 7.82 9.16
CA PHE A 732 -16.67 7.65 8.13
C PHE A 732 -17.98 8.21 8.65
N LEU A 733 -18.62 9.03 7.83
CA LEU A 733 -19.97 9.56 8.04
C LEU A 733 -20.85 8.88 7.00
N LEU A 734 -21.76 8.02 7.45
CA LEU A 734 -22.70 7.31 6.58
C LEU A 734 -24.10 7.84 6.89
N LEU A 735 -24.80 8.28 5.87
CA LEU A 735 -26.22 8.59 5.93
C LEU A 735 -26.94 7.47 5.17
N GLY A 736 -27.87 6.80 5.81
CA GLY A 736 -28.64 5.73 5.19
C GLY A 736 -29.95 5.47 5.91
N ASP A 737 -30.81 4.69 5.26
CA ASP A 737 -32.01 4.15 5.87
C ASP A 737 -31.67 2.80 6.52
N ALA A 738 -31.82 2.75 7.84
CA ALA A 738 -31.51 1.57 8.64
C ALA A 738 -32.72 0.64 8.82
N ASP A 739 -33.85 0.93 8.16
CA ASP A 739 -35.01 0.04 8.16
C ASP A 739 -34.61 -1.33 7.60
N GLU A 740 -35.15 -2.39 8.22
CA GLU A 740 -34.72 -3.74 7.92
C GLU A 740 -35.03 -4.18 6.48
N ASP A 741 -36.10 -3.60 5.91
CA ASP A 741 -36.62 -3.89 4.58
C ASP A 741 -35.96 -3.05 3.48
N VAL A 742 -35.31 -1.92 3.83
CA VAL A 742 -34.75 -0.96 2.86
C VAL A 742 -33.23 -1.14 2.72
N ASP A 743 -32.48 -1.09 3.83
CA ASP A 743 -31.01 -1.27 3.87
C ASP A 743 -30.23 -0.43 2.83
N GLU A 744 -30.59 0.84 2.70
CA GLU A 744 -30.06 1.72 1.64
C GLU A 744 -29.02 2.71 2.19
N LEU A 745 -27.83 2.69 1.60
CA LEU A 745 -26.79 3.69 1.85
C LEU A 745 -26.99 4.88 0.89
N ILE A 746 -27.40 6.02 1.44
CA ILE A 746 -27.62 7.25 0.66
C ILE A 746 -26.29 7.93 0.34
N ALA A 747 -25.42 8.09 1.35
CA ALA A 747 -24.15 8.79 1.16
C ALA A 747 -23.09 8.37 2.17
N LEU A 748 -21.85 8.30 1.70
CA LEU A 748 -20.66 8.08 2.53
C LEU A 748 -19.63 9.21 2.34
N ARG A 749 -19.12 9.72 3.46
CA ARG A 749 -18.04 10.72 3.48
C ARG A 749 -16.96 10.32 4.47
N ARG A 750 -15.69 10.46 4.09
CA ARG A 750 -14.55 10.25 4.98
C ARG A 750 -13.95 11.59 5.40
N VAL A 751 -13.77 11.80 6.70
CA VAL A 751 -13.27 13.05 7.29
C VAL A 751 -12.10 12.83 8.25
N HIS A 752 -11.22 13.82 8.36
CA HIS A 752 -10.07 13.82 9.26
C HIS A 752 -9.99 15.14 10.04
N LEU A 753 -9.87 15.06 11.37
CA LEU A 753 -9.88 16.22 12.27
C LEU A 753 -8.47 16.75 12.57
N HIS A 754 -7.74 17.21 11.54
CA HIS A 754 -6.37 17.71 11.70
C HIS A 754 -6.25 18.88 12.70
N SER A 755 -7.22 19.80 12.70
CA SER A 755 -7.31 20.94 13.63
C SER A 755 -8.20 20.68 14.85
N GLY A 756 -8.58 19.42 15.11
CA GLY A 756 -9.49 19.04 16.20
C GLY A 756 -10.97 19.37 15.98
N LYS A 757 -11.32 19.95 14.83
CA LYS A 757 -12.69 20.12 14.35
C LYS A 757 -12.76 19.98 12.83
N THR A 758 -13.87 19.49 12.30
CA THR A 758 -14.16 19.44 10.87
C THR A 758 -15.66 19.51 10.65
N GLN A 759 -16.06 19.80 9.42
CA GLN A 759 -17.45 19.85 9.01
C GLN A 759 -17.61 19.13 7.68
N ALA A 760 -18.75 18.46 7.51
CA ALA A 760 -19.16 17.80 6.28
C ALA A 760 -20.65 18.05 6.05
N SER A 761 -21.08 17.92 4.80
CA SER A 761 -22.48 18.07 4.46
C SER A 761 -22.95 16.96 3.53
N PHE A 762 -24.25 16.68 3.64
CA PHE A 762 -24.99 15.76 2.79
C PHE A 762 -26.14 16.52 2.13
N GLU A 763 -26.40 16.20 0.87
CA GLU A 763 -27.52 16.72 0.11
C GLU A 763 -28.40 15.55 -0.30
N PHE A 764 -29.69 15.64 -0.04
CA PHE A 764 -30.69 14.63 -0.37
C PHE A 764 -32.08 15.28 -0.42
N SER A 765 -33.05 14.65 -1.08
CA SER A 765 -34.40 15.20 -1.23
C SER A 765 -35.40 14.41 -0.38
N ALA A 766 -36.40 15.10 0.16
CA ALA A 766 -37.52 14.44 0.84
C ALA A 766 -38.44 13.73 -0.17
N PRO A 767 -39.10 12.62 0.20
CA PRO A 767 -40.08 11.97 -0.66
C PRO A 767 -41.20 12.91 -1.10
N ASP A 768 -41.73 12.68 -2.30
CA ASP A 768 -42.84 13.48 -2.86
C ASP A 768 -44.20 13.20 -2.18
N VAL A 769 -44.26 12.17 -1.33
CA VAL A 769 -45.49 11.77 -0.64
C VAL A 769 -45.73 12.65 0.58
N GLY A 770 -46.86 13.35 0.61
CA GLY A 770 -47.30 14.16 1.75
C GLY A 770 -47.76 13.33 2.95
N GLY A 771 -47.42 13.78 4.16
CA GLY A 771 -47.75 13.10 5.42
C GLY A 771 -46.93 11.83 5.71
N ALA A 772 -45.93 11.54 4.88
CA ALA A 772 -45.01 10.42 5.08
C ALA A 772 -43.96 10.78 6.14
N SER A 773 -43.63 9.82 7.00
CA SER A 773 -42.48 9.91 7.90
C SER A 773 -41.43 8.90 7.46
N PHE A 774 -40.19 9.35 7.30
CA PHE A 774 -39.05 8.47 7.02
C PHE A 774 -37.94 8.72 8.04
N LEU A 775 -37.20 7.67 8.35
CA LEU A 775 -36.15 7.66 9.37
C LEU A 775 -34.81 7.47 8.68
N LEU A 776 -33.95 8.50 8.73
CA LEU A 776 -32.57 8.37 8.30
C LEU A 776 -31.67 8.25 9.52
N THR A 777 -30.64 7.42 9.42
CA THR A 777 -29.65 7.28 10.50
C THR A 777 -28.29 7.77 9.99
N LEU A 778 -27.70 8.69 10.75
CA LEU A 778 -26.33 9.13 10.58
C LEU A 778 -25.43 8.26 11.46
N PHE A 779 -24.63 7.42 10.82
CA PHE A 779 -23.57 6.64 11.46
C PHE A 779 -22.25 7.41 11.39
N VAL A 780 -21.62 7.63 12.54
CA VAL A 780 -20.30 8.24 12.66
C VAL A 780 -19.33 7.18 13.16
N CYS A 781 -18.69 6.49 12.23
CA CYS A 781 -17.83 5.34 12.53
C CYS A 781 -16.35 5.71 12.43
N SER A 782 -15.52 5.23 13.35
CA SER A 782 -14.07 5.43 13.24
C SER A 782 -13.47 4.49 12.20
N ASP A 783 -12.49 4.97 11.44
CA ASP A 783 -11.69 4.13 10.55
C ASP A 783 -10.58 3.34 11.27
N THR A 784 -10.48 3.52 12.60
CA THR A 784 -9.34 3.08 13.42
C THR A 784 -9.77 2.49 14.75
N TYR A 785 -10.71 3.10 15.47
CA TYR A 785 -11.05 2.73 16.84
C TYR A 785 -12.31 1.88 16.88
N PHE A 786 -12.20 0.71 17.50
CA PHE A 786 -13.34 -0.17 17.70
C PHE A 786 -14.23 0.32 18.85
N GLY A 787 -15.51 0.52 18.53
CA GLY A 787 -16.56 0.83 19.50
C GLY A 787 -16.57 2.28 19.98
N LEU A 788 -15.98 3.24 19.25
CA LEU A 788 -16.20 4.68 19.47
C LEU A 788 -17.23 5.27 18.48
N ASP A 789 -17.98 4.40 17.82
CA ASP A 789 -18.95 4.77 16.79
C ASP A 789 -20.19 5.38 17.45
N GLN A 790 -20.86 6.28 16.75
CA GLN A 790 -22.06 6.97 17.22
C GLN A 790 -23.15 6.88 16.16
N GLU A 791 -24.39 6.73 16.63
CA GLU A 791 -25.59 6.66 15.78
C GLU A 791 -26.53 7.79 16.18
N ILE A 792 -27.01 8.54 15.18
CA ILE A 792 -27.91 9.68 15.36
C ILE A 792 -29.10 9.49 14.42
N GLU A 793 -30.29 9.43 14.99
CA GLU A 793 -31.53 9.22 14.27
C GLU A 793 -32.15 10.55 13.82
N LEU A 794 -32.49 10.65 12.54
CA LEU A 794 -33.11 11.80 11.89
C LEU A 794 -34.51 11.37 11.40
N CYS A 795 -35.53 11.70 12.17
CA CYS A 795 -36.92 11.50 11.79
C CYS A 795 -37.40 12.70 10.98
N ILE A 796 -37.69 12.51 9.70
CA ILE A 796 -38.19 13.58 8.82
C ILE A 796 -39.63 13.25 8.44
N ARG A 797 -40.52 14.24 8.58
CA ARG A 797 -41.94 14.16 8.26
C ARG A 797 -42.25 15.14 7.14
N THR A 798 -42.93 14.68 6.11
CA THR A 798 -43.46 15.56 5.08
C THR A 798 -44.78 16.16 5.55
N GLU A 799 -45.04 17.42 5.18
CA GLU A 799 -46.33 18.06 5.42
C GLU A 799 -47.45 17.27 4.73
N ALA A 800 -48.61 17.13 5.39
CA ALA A 800 -49.75 16.44 4.82
C ALA A 800 -50.32 17.23 3.63
N THR A 801 -50.52 16.56 2.49
CA THR A 801 -51.23 17.15 1.34
C THR A 801 -52.72 17.21 1.66
N GLY A 802 -53.16 18.25 2.37
CA GLY A 802 -54.57 18.46 2.73
C GLY A 802 -54.78 19.61 3.72
N ASP A 803 -54.78 20.82 3.16
CA ASP A 803 -55.61 22.00 3.49
C ASP A 803 -54.78 23.28 3.29
N ILE A 804 -54.69 23.70 2.03
CA ILE A 804 -54.60 25.12 1.71
C ILE A 804 -55.98 25.68 2.05
N ASP A 805 -56.28 25.80 3.33
CA ASP A 805 -57.38 26.63 3.78
C ASP A 805 -56.93 28.08 3.54
N GLU A 806 -57.78 28.78 2.80
CA GLU A 806 -57.74 30.21 2.60
C GLU A 806 -57.38 30.90 3.93
N ALA A 807 -56.19 31.51 3.98
CA ALA A 807 -55.96 32.56 4.97
C ALA A 807 -57.06 33.61 4.73
N PRO A 808 -57.89 33.96 5.73
CA PRO A 808 -58.76 35.10 5.58
C PRO A 808 -57.86 36.31 5.36
N ARG A 809 -58.01 36.96 4.20
CA ARG A 809 -57.52 38.31 3.99
C ARG A 809 -58.21 39.21 5.02
N GLU A 810 -57.54 39.48 6.13
CA GLU A 810 -57.88 40.64 6.94
C GLU A 810 -57.58 41.90 6.10
N ILE A 811 -58.60 42.75 6.01
CA ILE A 811 -58.63 44.06 5.32
C ILE A 811 -57.80 45.08 6.09
#